data_AF-A0AAE0LXX8-F1
#
_entry.id   AF-A0AAE0LXX8-F1
#
_cell.length_a   1.000
_cell.length_b   1.000
_cell.length_c   1.000
_cell.angle_alpha   90.00
_cell.angle_beta   90.00
_cell.angle_gamma   90.00
#
_symmetry.space_group_name_H-M   'P 1'
#
loop_
_entity.id
_entity.type
_entity.pdbx_description
1 polymer ?
#
loop_
_entity_poly.entity_id
_entity_poly.type
_entity_poly.pdbx_seq_one_letter_code
_entity_poly.pdbx_strand_id
1 'polypeptide(L)'
;MTQDIKCSFVAGEVVAPGADLVIHVARPVNKQIAEAAIALQKGGNSVPAPFTCNAEDGTLKLCTEDLTPGRYNVRVRELVDEKGKEIVGNLEIPIRIERLRGQVPLSYRIQHASRLAIGKTSLTPLDGDQNPPTGTRSIEFVKAVHRTSGQPKDLAFDQDGVEVDGPKLLKEFRLRRFDEFGLVHQTLHSKLAAAKENDKFDVAVWPRIQFDLTGYEKPNKAEIKAPPPEGKALLDKAINSRNALVQKFQNIGVNVNKTPEEALAVHVTLTTAQIRTLAKDKEAIGNIFLDDPASVLDLADSQAVSRADQAHALGFTGRGVHVAVFENGPADLTDLAFAGRWTPNPSADDDEKKHSRLTSGIIKNTEPNKPHGYAPDCELYSANSRDNAALLWAVQSPQLCTVISQSHHRLASEGQDEQGSAFLSADDMLKDHLATQYPFPTIVQAAGNGAASEYVNHKGYNTLSVGSHDDTASAMAGTSVFKNPTTPHGDREQPEIAANGTIVTAVGQTMSGTSFAAPAVAGAVAVIQSVDGVLKSWPEGCRAILLATADRNIQGGTWPGDRAQGLDRPTRNNATALTRGWDVGTLYKTDFDASTRDSTFRYHLQVPTPGRFQLPARRYVIKAALAWDGKVTVNDAGTATASVLANDLDLVVLKDGVQVAASATYDNSYEIVEFSGIKGATYEIVVRNWRWDEGVSSLWFGIAWNVTSYWDFNFPTPVGLETV
;
A
#
# COMPACT_ATOMS: atom_id res chain seq x y z
N MET A 1 4.45 -20.88 19.60
CA MET A 1 4.13 -22.34 19.48
C MET A 1 3.66 -22.84 20.84
N THR A 2 3.29 -24.11 21.03
CA THR A 2 3.22 -24.69 22.39
C THR A 2 4.64 -24.99 22.89
N GLN A 3 4.85 -25.18 24.20
CA GLN A 3 6.16 -25.61 24.71
C GLN A 3 6.57 -27.00 24.20
N ASP A 4 5.58 -27.84 23.84
CA ASP A 4 5.78 -29.17 23.30
C ASP A 4 6.31 -29.23 21.84
N ILE A 5 6.34 -28.12 21.08
CA ILE A 5 6.73 -28.15 19.64
C ILE A 5 7.72 -27.06 19.26
N LYS A 6 8.74 -27.43 18.48
CA LYS A 6 9.69 -26.53 17.79
C LYS A 6 9.77 -26.88 16.31
N CYS A 7 9.75 -25.87 15.44
CA CYS A 7 9.94 -26.06 13.99
C CYS A 7 11.31 -25.53 13.56
N SER A 8 11.92 -26.10 12.51
CA SER A 8 13.15 -25.56 11.89
C SER A 8 12.89 -24.24 11.15
N PHE A 9 11.63 -24.03 10.74
CA PHE A 9 11.10 -22.91 9.97
C PHE A 9 10.10 -22.08 10.79
N VAL A 10 9.83 -20.84 10.37
CA VAL A 10 8.82 -19.95 10.98
C VAL A 10 7.71 -19.57 10.00
N ALA A 11 6.65 -18.94 10.51
CA ALA A 11 5.58 -18.39 9.69
C ALA A 11 6.06 -17.20 8.84
N GLY A 12 5.73 -17.24 7.55
CA GLY A 12 6.19 -16.30 6.53
C GLY A 12 7.57 -16.64 5.95
N GLU A 13 8.21 -17.74 6.36
CA GLU A 13 9.54 -18.10 5.86
C GLU A 13 9.51 -18.50 4.38
N VAL A 14 10.48 -17.97 3.61
CA VAL A 14 10.76 -18.42 2.24
C VAL A 14 11.69 -19.62 2.29
N VAL A 15 11.30 -20.70 1.61
CA VAL A 15 11.95 -22.01 1.66
C VAL A 15 12.18 -22.52 0.24
N ALA A 16 13.40 -22.98 -0.06
CA ALA A 16 13.72 -23.57 -1.35
C ALA A 16 13.02 -24.94 -1.54
N PRO A 17 12.69 -25.36 -2.77
CA PRO A 17 12.36 -26.75 -3.06
C PRO A 17 13.51 -27.71 -2.68
N GLY A 18 13.18 -28.92 -2.23
CA GLY A 18 14.16 -29.92 -1.75
C GLY A 18 14.73 -29.66 -0.35
N ALA A 19 14.15 -28.73 0.42
CA ALA A 19 14.52 -28.43 1.80
C ALA A 19 13.66 -29.21 2.81
N ASP A 20 14.23 -29.39 4.01
CA ASP A 20 13.60 -30.14 5.10
C ASP A 20 12.85 -29.23 6.09
N LEU A 21 11.52 -29.31 6.06
CA LEU A 21 10.64 -28.72 7.07
C LEU A 21 10.55 -29.69 8.25
N VAL A 22 11.32 -29.42 9.31
CA VAL A 22 11.43 -30.29 10.48
C VAL A 22 10.61 -29.73 11.63
N ILE A 23 9.85 -30.60 12.28
CA ILE A 23 9.01 -30.33 13.45
C ILE A 23 9.45 -31.33 14.53
N HIS A 24 10.09 -30.83 15.59
CA HIS A 24 10.45 -31.61 16.76
C HIS A 24 9.35 -31.48 17.82
N VAL A 25 8.85 -32.61 18.31
CA VAL A 25 7.93 -32.68 19.45
C VAL A 25 8.68 -33.11 20.72
N ALA A 26 8.25 -32.62 21.89
CA ALA A 26 8.91 -32.86 23.17
C ALA A 26 8.68 -34.26 23.79
N ARG A 27 7.91 -35.13 23.11
CA ARG A 27 7.49 -36.46 23.58
C ARG A 27 7.36 -37.43 22.38
N PRO A 28 7.63 -38.73 22.54
CA PRO A 28 7.36 -39.73 21.51
C PRO A 28 5.93 -39.68 20.98
N VAL A 29 5.78 -39.87 19.68
CA VAL A 29 4.57 -39.53 18.92
C VAL A 29 4.00 -40.75 18.20
N ASN A 30 2.66 -40.89 18.19
CA ASN A 30 2.02 -41.97 17.44
C ASN A 30 2.24 -41.76 15.93
N LYS A 31 3.11 -42.59 15.33
CA LYS A 31 3.52 -42.46 13.92
C LYS A 31 2.36 -42.44 12.93
N GLN A 32 1.36 -43.33 13.09
CA GLN A 32 0.21 -43.39 12.18
C GLN A 32 -0.65 -42.13 12.26
N ILE A 33 -0.77 -41.55 13.46
CA ILE A 33 -1.49 -40.28 13.64
C ILE A 33 -0.66 -39.12 13.12
N ALA A 34 0.67 -39.11 13.29
CA ALA A 34 1.55 -38.09 12.72
C ALA A 34 1.46 -38.03 11.17
N GLU A 35 1.48 -39.20 10.51
CA GLU A 35 1.32 -39.35 9.06
C GLU A 35 -0.04 -38.83 8.54
N ALA A 36 -1.10 -38.88 9.35
CA ALA A 36 -2.43 -38.37 9.00
C ALA A 36 -2.71 -36.93 9.47
N ALA A 37 -1.98 -36.44 10.48
CA ALA A 37 -2.16 -35.14 11.09
C ALA A 37 -1.34 -34.04 10.39
N ILE A 38 -0.18 -34.38 9.81
CA ILE A 38 0.74 -33.43 9.19
C ILE A 38 0.55 -33.42 7.66
N ALA A 39 0.30 -32.24 7.09
CA ALA A 39 0.17 -32.06 5.65
C ALA A 39 0.62 -30.66 5.20
N LEU A 40 1.12 -30.55 3.97
CA LEU A 40 1.20 -29.27 3.27
C LEU A 40 -0.12 -28.97 2.57
N GLN A 41 -0.53 -27.70 2.56
CA GLN A 41 -1.73 -27.26 1.84
C GLN A 41 -1.45 -26.03 0.94
N LYS A 42 -1.97 -26.03 -0.29
CA LYS A 42 -1.93 -24.91 -1.26
C LYS A 42 -3.36 -24.58 -1.70
N GLY A 43 -3.79 -23.34 -1.49
CA GLY A 43 -5.18 -22.93 -1.75
C GLY A 43 -6.21 -23.79 -1.00
N GLY A 44 -5.95 -24.13 0.27
CA GLY A 44 -6.79 -25.00 1.10
C GLY A 44 -6.71 -26.52 0.79
N ASN A 45 -6.30 -26.90 -0.42
CA ASN A 45 -6.13 -28.29 -0.83
C ASN A 45 -4.83 -28.87 -0.29
N SER A 46 -4.85 -30.13 0.19
CA SER A 46 -3.61 -30.82 0.58
C SER A 46 -2.76 -31.17 -0.63
N VAL A 47 -1.44 -30.98 -0.52
CA VAL A 47 -0.45 -31.28 -1.55
C VAL A 47 0.41 -32.46 -1.08
N PRO A 48 0.67 -33.48 -1.92
CA PRO A 48 1.60 -34.54 -1.59
C PRO A 48 3.00 -33.98 -1.30
N ALA A 49 3.65 -34.50 -0.26
CA ALA A 49 5.03 -34.18 0.10
C ALA A 49 5.66 -35.41 0.77
N PRO A 50 6.94 -35.74 0.52
CA PRO A 50 7.61 -36.83 1.22
C PRO A 50 7.64 -36.56 2.72
N PHE A 51 7.11 -37.49 3.52
CA PHE A 51 7.04 -37.38 4.98
C PHE A 51 7.82 -38.50 5.66
N THR A 52 8.56 -38.16 6.71
CA THR A 52 9.26 -39.13 7.57
C THR A 52 9.05 -38.79 9.05
N CYS A 53 8.63 -39.78 9.83
CA CYS A 53 8.46 -39.69 11.28
C CYS A 53 9.47 -40.62 11.98
N ASN A 54 10.37 -40.05 12.78
CA ASN A 54 11.04 -40.77 13.86
C ASN A 54 10.21 -40.61 15.14
N ALA A 55 9.62 -41.71 15.60
CA ALA A 55 8.76 -41.68 16.79
C ALA A 55 9.57 -41.57 18.10
N GLU A 56 10.81 -42.05 18.11
CA GLU A 56 11.62 -42.18 19.34
C GLU A 56 12.21 -40.83 19.81
N ASP A 57 12.71 -40.01 18.86
CA ASP A 57 13.26 -38.67 19.15
C ASP A 57 12.25 -37.53 18.93
N GLY A 58 11.03 -37.85 18.48
CA GLY A 58 9.98 -36.87 18.20
C GLY A 58 10.19 -36.03 16.93
N THR A 59 11.06 -36.45 16.01
CA THR A 59 11.36 -35.70 14.78
C THR A 59 10.43 -36.08 13.63
N LEU A 60 9.64 -35.10 13.20
CA LEU A 60 8.70 -35.18 12.08
C LEU A 60 9.21 -34.28 10.96
N LYS A 61 9.36 -34.81 9.74
CA LYS A 61 9.98 -34.11 8.62
C LYS A 61 9.11 -34.19 7.37
N LEU A 62 8.88 -33.04 6.73
CA LEU A 62 8.31 -32.89 5.40
C LEU A 62 9.40 -32.38 4.44
N CYS A 63 9.58 -33.02 3.29
CA CYS A 63 10.45 -32.51 2.23
C CYS A 63 9.67 -31.54 1.31
N THR A 64 10.30 -30.44 0.88
CA THR A 64 9.74 -29.52 -0.15
C THR A 64 10.15 -29.88 -1.58
N GLU A 65 10.70 -31.07 -1.80
CA GLU A 65 10.97 -31.63 -3.13
C GLU A 65 9.68 -31.65 -3.98
N ASP A 66 9.85 -31.46 -5.30
CA ASP A 66 8.79 -31.28 -6.30
C ASP A 66 7.77 -30.13 -6.08
N LEU A 67 7.87 -29.34 -5.00
CA LEU A 67 6.95 -28.23 -4.77
C LEU A 67 7.18 -27.07 -5.75
N THR A 68 6.16 -26.80 -6.57
CA THR A 68 6.06 -25.59 -7.39
C THR A 68 6.09 -24.30 -6.54
N PRO A 69 6.65 -23.19 -7.01
CA PRO A 69 6.63 -21.93 -6.27
C PRO A 69 5.24 -21.43 -5.83
N GLY A 70 5.19 -20.62 -4.78
CA GLY A 70 3.99 -19.95 -4.26
C GLY A 70 3.78 -20.12 -2.75
N ARG A 71 2.62 -19.67 -2.25
CA ARG A 71 2.27 -19.71 -0.81
C ARG A 71 1.68 -21.09 -0.43
N TYR A 72 2.16 -21.66 0.68
CA TYR A 72 1.72 -22.93 1.25
C TYR A 72 1.43 -22.76 2.76
N ASN A 73 0.70 -23.70 3.35
CA ASN A 73 0.57 -23.83 4.80
C ASN A 73 1.08 -25.21 5.24
N VAL A 74 2.00 -25.24 6.19
CA VAL A 74 2.29 -26.46 6.97
C VAL A 74 1.20 -26.58 8.02
N ARG A 75 0.38 -27.62 7.91
CA ARG A 75 -0.71 -27.89 8.83
C ARG A 75 -0.38 -29.10 9.69
N VAL A 76 -0.47 -28.92 11.00
CA VAL A 76 -0.45 -30.00 12.00
C VAL A 76 -1.85 -30.03 12.60
N ARG A 77 -2.58 -31.14 12.44
CA ARG A 77 -3.86 -31.39 13.12
C ARG A 77 -3.59 -31.91 14.54
N GLU A 78 -4.63 -32.41 15.21
CA GLU A 78 -4.50 -33.11 16.48
C GLU A 78 -3.40 -34.19 16.41
N LEU A 79 -2.30 -33.92 17.10
CA LEU A 79 -1.11 -34.75 17.18
C LEU A 79 -0.99 -35.26 18.61
N VAL A 80 -0.88 -36.57 18.79
CA VAL A 80 -0.90 -37.22 20.10
C VAL A 80 0.34 -38.06 20.35
N ASP A 81 0.71 -38.19 21.62
CA ASP A 81 1.73 -39.16 22.03
C ASP A 81 1.22 -40.61 21.91
N GLU A 82 2.09 -41.58 22.12
CA GLU A 82 1.77 -43.01 22.04
C GLU A 82 0.61 -43.46 22.95
N LYS A 83 0.24 -42.63 23.95
CA LYS A 83 -0.84 -42.89 24.91
C LYS A 83 -2.14 -42.17 24.53
N GLY A 84 -2.19 -41.52 23.37
CA GLY A 84 -3.35 -40.77 22.90
C GLY A 84 -3.53 -39.41 23.58
N LYS A 85 -2.53 -38.88 24.28
CA LYS A 85 -2.59 -37.54 24.88
C LYS A 85 -2.07 -36.50 23.89
N GLU A 86 -2.82 -35.41 23.72
CA GLU A 86 -2.46 -34.26 22.88
C GLU A 86 -1.02 -33.74 23.14
N ILE A 87 -0.33 -33.45 22.03
CA ILE A 87 0.94 -32.70 21.92
C ILE A 87 0.65 -31.32 21.31
N VAL A 88 -0.19 -31.28 20.27
CA VAL A 88 -0.77 -30.04 19.73
C VAL A 88 -2.12 -30.33 19.06
N GLY A 89 -3.06 -29.39 19.17
CA GLY A 89 -4.26 -29.31 18.32
C GLY A 89 -3.95 -28.72 16.93
N ASN A 90 -4.96 -28.16 16.26
CA ASN A 90 -4.80 -27.63 14.90
C ASN A 90 -3.91 -26.36 14.84
N LEU A 91 -2.69 -26.52 14.33
CA LEU A 91 -1.69 -25.50 14.06
C LEU A 91 -1.51 -25.33 12.54
N GLU A 92 -1.46 -24.07 12.08
CA GLU A 92 -1.21 -23.68 10.69
C GLU A 92 -0.01 -22.73 10.66
N ILE A 93 1.02 -23.05 9.88
CA ILE A 93 2.22 -22.22 9.69
C ILE A 93 2.32 -21.88 8.19
N PRO A 94 2.07 -20.63 7.76
CA PRO A 94 2.24 -20.24 6.37
C PRO A 94 3.72 -20.17 6.01
N ILE A 95 4.08 -20.65 4.81
CA ILE A 95 5.43 -20.57 4.23
C ILE A 95 5.34 -20.20 2.74
N ARG A 96 6.43 -19.70 2.15
CA ARG A 96 6.54 -19.41 0.71
C ARG A 96 7.58 -20.35 0.10
N ILE A 97 7.20 -21.13 -0.91
CA ILE A 97 8.16 -21.95 -1.67
C ILE A 97 8.64 -21.13 -2.86
N GLU A 98 9.95 -20.94 -3.00
CA GLU A 98 10.56 -20.20 -4.11
C GLU A 98 11.90 -20.81 -4.54
N ARG A 99 12.16 -20.78 -5.84
CA ARG A 99 13.44 -21.22 -6.41
C ARG A 99 14.43 -20.07 -6.32
N LEU A 100 15.37 -20.19 -5.39
CA LEU A 100 16.47 -19.25 -5.19
C LEU A 100 17.69 -19.72 -5.98
N ARG A 101 18.40 -18.79 -6.60
CA ARG A 101 19.71 -19.02 -7.22
C ARG A 101 20.83 -18.96 -6.17
N GLY A 102 20.66 -18.12 -5.15
CA GLY A 102 21.62 -17.97 -4.07
C GLY A 102 21.57 -19.08 -3.01
N GLN A 103 22.73 -19.44 -2.46
CA GLN A 103 22.81 -20.27 -1.25
C GLN A 103 22.82 -19.39 0.00
N VAL A 104 21.66 -19.25 0.64
CA VAL A 104 21.53 -18.60 1.95
C VAL A 104 22.04 -19.55 3.05
N PRO A 105 22.95 -19.13 3.95
CA PRO A 105 23.45 -20.00 5.02
C PRO A 105 22.32 -20.44 5.97
N LEU A 106 22.29 -21.74 6.33
CA LEU A 106 21.22 -22.35 7.14
C LEU A 106 20.99 -21.70 8.52
N SER A 107 21.99 -20.99 9.05
CA SER A 107 21.85 -20.19 10.28
C SER A 107 20.91 -18.98 10.13
N TYR A 108 20.53 -18.61 8.90
CA TYR A 108 19.54 -17.60 8.59
C TYR A 108 18.22 -18.25 8.12
N ARG A 109 17.11 -17.55 8.37
CA ARG A 109 15.81 -17.77 7.74
C ARG A 109 15.51 -16.63 6.78
N ILE A 110 14.82 -16.92 5.68
CA ILE A 110 14.49 -15.91 4.67
C ILE A 110 13.09 -15.38 4.95
N GLN A 111 12.94 -14.06 5.03
CA GLN A 111 11.64 -13.40 5.22
C GLN A 111 11.06 -12.88 3.91
N HIS A 112 11.92 -12.48 2.96
CA HIS A 112 11.52 -12.08 1.62
C HIS A 112 12.64 -12.39 0.62
N ALA A 113 12.26 -12.77 -0.61
CA ALA A 113 13.13 -12.75 -1.77
C ALA A 113 12.41 -12.08 -2.97
N SER A 114 13.12 -11.26 -3.73
CA SER A 114 12.64 -10.67 -4.99
C SER A 114 13.67 -10.89 -6.10
N ARG A 115 13.26 -10.79 -7.37
CA ARG A 115 14.15 -11.04 -8.50
C ARG A 115 13.91 -10.04 -9.62
N LEU A 116 15.01 -9.51 -10.17
CA LEU A 116 15.02 -8.31 -11.00
C LEU A 116 16.04 -8.42 -12.14
N ALA A 117 15.65 -8.05 -13.34
CA ALA A 117 16.55 -7.78 -14.46
C ALA A 117 17.02 -6.31 -14.43
N ILE A 118 18.33 -6.09 -14.34
CA ILE A 118 18.96 -4.77 -14.40
C ILE A 118 19.55 -4.55 -15.80
N GLY A 119 19.02 -3.57 -16.53
CA GLY A 119 19.52 -3.15 -17.83
C GLY A 119 20.49 -1.95 -17.77
N LYS A 120 20.70 -1.31 -18.92
CA LYS A 120 21.43 -0.02 -19.01
C LYS A 120 20.75 1.04 -18.14
N THR A 121 19.46 1.27 -18.40
CA THR A 121 18.61 2.31 -17.78
C THR A 121 17.22 1.80 -17.35
N SER A 122 16.86 0.55 -17.62
CA SER A 122 15.63 -0.12 -17.18
C SER A 122 15.87 -1.10 -16.02
N LEU A 123 14.84 -1.28 -15.18
CA LEU A 123 14.70 -2.43 -14.29
C LEU A 123 13.42 -3.19 -14.68
N THR A 124 13.36 -4.50 -14.47
CA THR A 124 12.18 -5.32 -14.79
C THR A 124 12.05 -6.45 -13.77
N PRO A 125 10.96 -6.54 -13.00
CA PRO A 125 10.68 -7.69 -12.12
C PRO A 125 10.69 -9.01 -12.90
N LEU A 126 11.08 -10.11 -12.25
CA LEU A 126 11.11 -11.45 -12.84
C LEU A 126 10.38 -12.45 -11.94
N ASP A 127 9.26 -13.00 -12.41
CA ASP A 127 8.50 -13.98 -11.63
C ASP A 127 9.22 -15.34 -11.61
N GLY A 128 9.66 -15.77 -10.42
CA GLY A 128 10.24 -17.09 -10.20
C GLY A 128 11.40 -17.41 -11.16
N ASP A 129 11.20 -18.40 -12.04
CA ASP A 129 12.22 -18.91 -12.96
C ASP A 129 12.37 -18.09 -14.27
N GLN A 130 11.62 -16.99 -14.47
CA GLN A 130 11.66 -16.19 -15.71
C GLN A 130 13.10 -15.85 -16.15
N ASN A 131 13.38 -16.01 -17.44
CA ASN A 131 14.68 -15.63 -18.00
C ASN A 131 14.79 -14.10 -18.12
N PRO A 132 15.93 -13.50 -17.75
CA PRO A 132 16.12 -12.06 -17.89
C PRO A 132 16.10 -11.65 -19.38
N PRO A 133 15.54 -10.47 -19.73
CA PRO A 133 15.59 -9.95 -21.10
C PRO A 133 17.03 -9.82 -21.63
N THR A 134 17.20 -10.00 -22.94
CA THR A 134 18.51 -9.91 -23.61
C THR A 134 19.19 -8.57 -23.32
N GLY A 135 20.45 -8.61 -22.88
CA GLY A 135 21.22 -7.41 -22.52
C GLY A 135 20.98 -6.88 -21.10
N THR A 136 20.32 -7.66 -20.23
CA THR A 136 20.15 -7.36 -18.80
C THR A 136 20.86 -8.39 -17.92
N ARG A 137 21.20 -8.02 -16.68
CA ARG A 137 21.72 -8.92 -15.64
C ARG A 137 20.60 -9.28 -14.66
N SER A 138 20.37 -10.56 -14.40
CA SER A 138 19.46 -10.96 -13.31
C SER A 138 20.15 -10.80 -11.96
N ILE A 139 19.48 -10.15 -11.02
CA ILE A 139 19.83 -10.11 -9.60
C ILE A 139 18.64 -10.65 -8.78
N GLU A 140 18.93 -11.35 -7.70
CA GLU A 140 17.99 -11.90 -6.72
C GLU A 140 18.33 -11.25 -5.38
N PHE A 141 17.40 -10.48 -4.80
CA PHE A 141 17.57 -9.79 -3.51
C PHE A 141 16.86 -10.58 -2.41
N VAL A 142 17.46 -10.70 -1.23
CA VAL A 142 16.96 -11.58 -0.17
C VAL A 142 17.12 -10.93 1.21
N LYS A 143 15.99 -10.69 1.89
CA LYS A 143 15.93 -10.34 3.32
C LYS A 143 16.08 -11.61 4.16
N ALA A 144 17.23 -11.78 4.81
CA ALA A 144 17.52 -12.94 5.66
C ALA A 144 17.75 -12.54 7.13
N VAL A 145 17.19 -13.26 8.09
CA VAL A 145 17.35 -13.00 9.54
C VAL A 145 17.97 -14.19 10.24
N HIS A 146 19.02 -13.95 11.02
CA HIS A 146 19.70 -15.00 11.77
C HIS A 146 18.74 -15.68 12.76
N ARG A 147 18.63 -17.02 12.71
CA ARG A 147 17.62 -17.80 13.44
C ARG A 147 17.72 -17.65 14.96
N THR A 148 18.93 -17.48 15.49
CA THR A 148 19.17 -17.43 16.95
C THR A 148 19.26 -16.00 17.52
N SER A 149 19.85 -15.05 16.79
CA SER A 149 20.11 -13.69 17.32
C SER A 149 19.15 -12.61 16.82
N GLY A 150 18.26 -12.94 15.88
CA GLY A 150 17.33 -11.98 15.28
C GLY A 150 17.99 -10.90 14.39
N GLN A 151 19.30 -10.96 14.16
CA GLN A 151 20.01 -9.98 13.33
C GLN A 151 19.61 -10.11 11.85
N PRO A 152 19.16 -9.03 11.19
CA PRO A 152 18.92 -9.00 9.75
C PRO A 152 20.23 -8.88 8.95
N LYS A 153 20.27 -9.54 7.79
CA LYS A 153 21.29 -9.43 6.74
C LYS A 153 20.59 -9.34 5.38
N ASP A 154 20.94 -8.32 4.62
CA ASP A 154 20.70 -8.29 3.17
C ASP A 154 21.68 -9.19 2.43
N LEU A 155 21.14 -9.96 1.49
CA LEU A 155 21.89 -10.74 0.52
C LEU A 155 21.42 -10.33 -0.88
N ALA A 156 22.34 -10.34 -1.84
CA ALA A 156 21.98 -10.30 -3.25
C ALA A 156 22.82 -11.33 -4.00
N PHE A 157 22.21 -12.00 -4.98
CA PHE A 157 22.84 -13.02 -5.81
C PHE A 157 22.63 -12.70 -7.28
N ASP A 158 23.55 -13.09 -8.16
CA ASP A 158 23.39 -12.89 -9.60
C ASP A 158 22.78 -14.11 -10.33
N GLN A 159 22.75 -14.06 -11.66
CA GLN A 159 22.20 -15.13 -12.50
C GLN A 159 22.84 -16.51 -12.27
N ASP A 160 24.07 -16.57 -11.75
CA ASP A 160 24.82 -17.80 -11.49
C ASP A 160 24.84 -18.19 -10.00
N GLY A 161 24.08 -17.47 -9.16
CA GLY A 161 23.95 -17.74 -7.71
C GLY A 161 25.09 -17.19 -6.84
N VAL A 162 25.97 -16.36 -7.40
CA VAL A 162 27.13 -15.79 -6.69
C VAL A 162 26.69 -14.57 -5.87
N GLU A 163 27.10 -14.48 -4.59
CA GLU A 163 26.80 -13.33 -3.71
C GLU A 163 27.47 -12.04 -4.25
N VAL A 164 26.70 -10.96 -4.35
CA VAL A 164 27.09 -9.68 -4.97
C VAL A 164 26.62 -8.48 -4.14
N ASP A 165 27.28 -7.34 -4.33
CA ASP A 165 26.90 -6.06 -3.72
C ASP A 165 25.68 -5.45 -4.44
N GLY A 166 24.48 -5.92 -4.06
CA GLY A 166 23.20 -5.42 -4.57
C GLY A 166 23.02 -3.90 -4.42
N PRO A 167 23.23 -3.31 -3.23
CA PRO A 167 23.13 -1.86 -3.03
C PRO A 167 24.03 -1.05 -3.97
N LYS A 168 25.27 -1.50 -4.22
CA LYS A 168 26.17 -0.90 -5.20
C LYS A 168 25.64 -1.04 -6.63
N LEU A 169 25.14 -2.20 -7.04
CA LEU A 169 24.54 -2.38 -8.38
C LEU A 169 23.34 -1.44 -8.61
N LEU A 170 22.51 -1.23 -7.58
CA LEU A 170 21.41 -0.26 -7.63
C LEU A 170 21.88 1.21 -7.59
N LYS A 171 23.04 1.51 -6.99
CA LYS A 171 23.68 2.84 -7.07
C LYS A 171 24.29 3.08 -8.45
N GLU A 172 25.03 2.13 -9.01
CA GLU A 172 25.56 2.17 -10.38
C GLU A 172 24.44 2.30 -11.42
N PHE A 173 23.32 1.61 -11.23
CA PHE A 173 22.13 1.77 -12.06
C PHE A 173 21.54 3.19 -12.01
N ARG A 174 21.39 3.76 -10.81
CA ARG A 174 20.91 5.15 -10.64
C ARG A 174 21.85 6.17 -11.30
N LEU A 175 23.16 5.96 -11.22
CA LEU A 175 24.15 6.77 -11.93
C LEU A 175 23.97 6.65 -13.46
N ARG A 176 23.86 5.44 -14.03
CA ARG A 176 23.63 5.27 -15.47
C ARG A 176 22.33 5.91 -15.98
N ARG A 177 21.24 5.91 -15.18
CA ARG A 177 20.01 6.66 -15.52
C ARG A 177 20.24 8.17 -15.50
N PHE A 178 21.02 8.69 -14.54
CA PHE A 178 21.35 10.10 -14.45
C PHE A 178 22.30 10.57 -15.55
N ASP A 179 23.23 9.72 -15.99
CA ASP A 179 24.12 10.01 -17.12
C ASP A 179 23.35 10.03 -18.46
N GLU A 180 22.29 9.22 -18.60
CA GLU A 180 21.43 9.20 -19.80
C GLU A 180 20.42 10.38 -19.82
N PHE A 181 19.71 10.61 -18.71
CA PHE A 181 18.53 11.50 -18.68
C PHE A 181 18.76 12.84 -17.95
N GLY A 182 19.83 12.96 -17.16
CA GLY A 182 20.16 14.16 -16.39
C GLY A 182 19.07 14.57 -15.40
N LEU A 183 18.57 15.80 -15.52
CA LEU A 183 17.52 16.40 -14.69
C LEU A 183 16.14 16.34 -15.36
N VAL A 184 15.94 15.46 -16.35
CA VAL A 184 14.73 15.36 -17.16
C VAL A 184 14.09 13.99 -16.97
N HIS A 185 12.80 13.93 -16.66
CA HIS A 185 12.10 12.66 -16.55
C HIS A 185 12.08 11.91 -17.89
N GLN A 186 12.19 10.58 -17.87
CA GLN A 186 12.37 9.74 -19.06
C GLN A 186 11.28 9.97 -20.14
N THR A 187 10.02 10.15 -19.74
CA THR A 187 8.90 10.48 -20.63
C THR A 187 9.15 11.77 -21.41
N LEU A 188 9.58 12.83 -20.72
CA LEU A 188 9.89 14.12 -21.33
C LEU A 188 11.17 14.05 -22.16
N HIS A 189 12.21 13.37 -21.67
CA HIS A 189 13.46 13.16 -22.41
C HIS A 189 13.20 12.48 -23.77
N SER A 190 12.32 11.47 -23.80
CA SER A 190 11.93 10.77 -25.04
C SER A 190 11.25 11.71 -26.04
N LYS A 191 10.34 12.57 -25.59
CA LYS A 191 9.71 13.60 -26.45
C LYS A 191 10.73 14.64 -26.94
N LEU A 192 11.63 15.10 -26.07
CA LEU A 192 12.68 16.07 -26.41
C LEU A 192 13.76 15.52 -27.36
N ALA A 193 13.84 14.20 -27.57
CA ALA A 193 14.72 13.59 -28.57
C ALA A 193 14.17 13.70 -30.00
N ALA A 194 12.83 13.74 -30.16
CA ALA A 194 12.17 13.95 -31.45
C ALA A 194 11.85 15.42 -31.74
N ALA A 195 11.77 16.26 -30.70
CA ALA A 195 11.37 17.66 -30.78
C ALA A 195 12.46 18.60 -31.35
N LYS A 196 12.01 19.68 -32.02
CA LYS A 196 12.83 20.82 -32.45
C LYS A 196 13.04 21.79 -31.28
N GLU A 197 14.08 22.62 -31.36
CA GLU A 197 14.46 23.59 -30.31
C GLU A 197 13.33 24.55 -29.87
N ASN A 198 12.40 24.87 -30.78
CA ASN A 198 11.30 25.80 -30.56
C ASN A 198 9.96 25.13 -30.22
N ASP A 199 9.87 23.81 -30.30
CA ASP A 199 8.66 23.06 -29.94
C ASP A 199 8.43 23.21 -28.42
N LYS A 200 7.16 23.28 -28.01
CA LYS A 200 6.76 23.65 -26.64
C LYS A 200 6.15 22.47 -25.89
N PHE A 201 6.49 22.39 -24.60
CA PHE A 201 5.92 21.43 -23.66
C PHE A 201 5.49 22.18 -22.40
N ASP A 202 4.29 21.86 -21.89
CA ASP A 202 3.96 22.15 -20.49
C ASP A 202 4.75 21.16 -19.60
N VAL A 203 5.42 21.70 -18.58
CA VAL A 203 6.31 20.95 -17.70
C VAL A 203 6.15 21.37 -16.24
N ALA A 204 6.34 20.41 -15.33
CA ALA A 204 6.40 20.62 -13.90
C ALA A 204 7.87 20.54 -13.45
N VAL A 205 8.40 21.63 -12.94
CA VAL A 205 9.82 21.76 -12.57
C VAL A 205 9.96 21.85 -11.07
N TRP A 206 10.57 20.84 -10.46
CA TRP A 206 10.81 20.80 -9.02
C TRP A 206 12.14 21.50 -8.66
N PRO A 207 12.19 22.31 -7.60
CA PRO A 207 13.43 22.88 -7.08
C PRO A 207 14.26 21.81 -6.36
N ARG A 208 15.56 22.06 -6.20
CA ARG A 208 16.46 21.22 -5.40
C ARG A 208 16.23 21.46 -3.90
N ILE A 209 15.77 20.44 -3.18
CA ILE A 209 15.45 20.48 -1.74
C ILE A 209 16.41 19.57 -0.96
N GLN A 210 17.41 20.16 -0.31
CA GLN A 210 18.49 19.43 0.38
C GLN A 210 18.20 19.20 1.89
N PHE A 211 16.94 18.99 2.27
CA PHE A 211 16.54 18.82 3.67
C PHE A 211 15.22 18.06 3.80
N ASP A 212 15.04 17.38 4.92
CA ASP A 212 13.86 16.56 5.22
C ASP A 212 12.62 17.44 5.50
N LEU A 213 11.56 17.28 4.70
CA LEU A 213 10.30 18.00 4.87
C LEU A 213 9.37 17.34 5.92
N THR A 214 9.60 16.07 6.29
CA THR A 214 8.86 15.36 7.35
C THR A 214 9.74 15.08 8.58
N GLY A 215 10.86 15.81 8.70
CA GLY A 215 11.85 15.70 9.76
C GLY A 215 11.45 16.26 11.13
N TYR A 216 10.15 16.27 11.47
CA TYR A 216 9.60 16.82 12.72
C TYR A 216 8.53 15.89 13.34
N GLU A 217 8.26 16.06 14.64
CA GLU A 217 7.18 15.33 15.31
C GLU A 217 5.81 15.87 14.89
N LYS A 218 5.04 15.05 14.17
CA LYS A 218 3.67 15.35 13.78
C LYS A 218 2.74 15.12 14.98
N PRO A 219 1.89 16.08 15.40
CA PRO A 219 1.01 15.89 16.55
C PRO A 219 0.00 14.76 16.34
N ASN A 220 -0.09 13.85 17.33
CA ASN A 220 -0.98 12.68 17.26
C ASN A 220 -2.06 12.62 18.36
N LYS A 221 -2.24 13.68 19.17
CA LYS A 221 -3.13 13.67 20.35
C LYS A 221 -4.56 14.20 20.09
N ALA A 222 -4.76 14.95 19.01
CA ALA A 222 -6.05 15.49 18.58
C ALA A 222 -5.97 15.88 17.09
N GLU A 223 -7.10 16.27 16.50
CA GLU A 223 -7.18 16.92 15.20
C GLU A 223 -6.23 18.14 15.11
N ILE A 224 -5.39 18.20 14.07
CA ILE A 224 -4.53 19.35 13.81
C ILE A 224 -5.37 20.44 13.12
N LYS A 225 -5.48 21.63 13.72
CA LYS A 225 -6.35 22.72 13.24
C LYS A 225 -5.63 23.91 12.59
N ALA A 226 -4.31 23.82 12.49
CA ALA A 226 -3.45 24.79 11.82
C ALA A 226 -2.10 24.11 11.48
N PRO A 227 -1.34 24.60 10.48
CA PRO A 227 -0.02 24.06 10.15
C PRO A 227 0.90 24.00 11.39
N PRO A 228 1.55 22.84 11.67
CA PRO A 228 2.56 22.76 12.72
C PRO A 228 3.70 23.77 12.49
N PRO A 229 4.18 24.52 13.50
CA PRO A 229 5.19 25.56 13.32
C PRO A 229 6.48 25.08 12.65
N GLU A 230 6.93 23.88 13.00
CA GLU A 230 8.13 23.22 12.47
C GLU A 230 7.94 22.87 10.98
N GLY A 231 6.81 22.21 10.65
CA GLY A 231 6.44 21.90 9.28
C GLY A 231 6.28 23.15 8.42
N LYS A 232 5.68 24.21 8.96
CA LYS A 232 5.57 25.50 8.28
C LYS A 232 6.95 26.12 8.03
N ALA A 233 7.87 26.10 8.99
CA ALA A 233 9.22 26.62 8.80
C ALA A 233 10.02 25.85 7.72
N LEU A 234 9.80 24.53 7.60
CA LEU A 234 10.36 23.71 6.52
C LEU A 234 9.73 24.05 5.16
N LEU A 235 8.42 24.26 5.09
CA LEU A 235 7.71 24.67 3.89
C LEU A 235 8.12 26.08 3.43
N ASP A 236 8.14 27.06 4.35
CA ASP A 236 8.61 28.43 4.10
C ASP A 236 10.06 28.41 3.52
N LYS A 237 10.93 27.52 4.02
CA LYS A 237 12.28 27.31 3.47
C LYS A 237 12.29 26.70 2.07
N ALA A 238 11.37 25.78 1.76
CA ALA A 238 11.24 25.17 0.43
C ALA A 238 10.65 26.14 -0.61
N ILE A 239 9.68 26.96 -0.21
CA ILE A 239 9.11 28.07 -1.00
C ILE A 239 10.21 29.08 -1.38
N ASN A 240 11.18 29.35 -0.49
CA ASN A 240 12.34 30.18 -0.83
C ASN A 240 13.22 29.57 -1.96
N SER A 241 13.48 28.25 -1.95
CA SER A 241 14.15 27.58 -3.08
C SER A 241 13.33 27.66 -4.37
N ARG A 242 12.01 27.47 -4.29
CA ARG A 242 11.07 27.62 -5.42
C ARG A 242 11.06 29.05 -5.98
N ASN A 243 11.15 30.08 -5.14
CA ASN A 243 11.15 31.47 -5.57
C ASN A 243 12.47 31.88 -6.26
N ALA A 244 13.61 31.33 -5.83
CA ALA A 244 14.88 31.47 -6.56
C ALA A 244 14.82 30.82 -7.96
N LEU A 245 14.07 29.72 -8.11
CA LEU A 245 13.78 29.09 -9.41
C LEU A 245 12.84 29.96 -10.28
N VAL A 246 11.79 30.58 -9.71
CA VAL A 246 10.92 31.52 -10.45
C VAL A 246 11.69 32.73 -10.99
N GLN A 247 12.64 33.28 -10.23
CA GLN A 247 13.53 34.34 -10.71
C GLN A 247 14.41 33.86 -11.88
N LYS A 248 14.90 32.61 -11.85
CA LYS A 248 15.65 32.02 -12.98
C LYS A 248 14.78 31.88 -14.24
N PHE A 249 13.51 31.50 -14.12
CA PHE A 249 12.57 31.49 -15.25
C PHE A 249 12.38 32.88 -15.88
N GLN A 250 12.13 33.89 -15.05
CA GLN A 250 11.98 35.28 -15.50
C GLN A 250 13.23 35.76 -16.26
N ASN A 251 14.43 35.43 -15.77
CA ASN A 251 15.70 35.77 -16.41
C ASN A 251 15.94 35.08 -17.77
N ILE A 252 15.25 33.97 -18.08
CA ILE A 252 15.30 33.31 -19.41
C ILE A 252 14.05 33.62 -20.27
N GLY A 253 13.32 34.68 -19.94
CA GLY A 253 12.15 35.16 -20.70
C GLY A 253 10.89 34.29 -20.57
N VAL A 254 10.83 33.45 -19.53
CA VAL A 254 9.68 32.57 -19.25
C VAL A 254 8.74 33.26 -18.25
N ASN A 255 7.44 33.23 -18.53
CA ASN A 255 6.42 33.80 -17.65
C ASN A 255 5.73 32.71 -16.82
N VAL A 256 5.72 32.88 -15.50
CA VAL A 256 5.24 31.86 -14.54
C VAL A 256 3.87 32.27 -13.99
N ASN A 257 2.82 32.03 -14.79
CA ASN A 257 1.44 32.44 -14.47
C ASN A 257 0.54 31.31 -13.91
N LYS A 258 0.96 30.04 -14.00
CA LYS A 258 0.10 28.87 -13.70
C LYS A 258 0.25 28.28 -12.29
N THR A 259 1.16 28.79 -11.45
CA THR A 259 1.58 28.12 -10.20
C THR A 259 1.27 28.96 -8.94
N PRO A 260 0.45 28.45 -7.98
CA PRO A 260 0.26 29.08 -6.66
C PRO A 260 1.57 29.30 -5.90
N GLU A 261 1.62 30.29 -4.99
CA GLU A 261 2.88 30.67 -4.31
C GLU A 261 3.43 29.59 -3.38
N GLU A 262 2.54 28.77 -2.80
CA GLU A 262 2.84 27.69 -1.87
C GLU A 262 3.25 26.38 -2.58
N ALA A 263 2.96 26.25 -3.88
CA ALA A 263 3.28 25.06 -4.65
C ALA A 263 4.78 25.00 -4.98
N LEU A 264 5.44 23.92 -4.54
CA LEU A 264 6.88 23.72 -4.72
C LEU A 264 7.26 23.45 -6.18
N ALA A 265 6.46 22.66 -6.90
CA ALA A 265 6.63 22.45 -8.33
C ALA A 265 6.20 23.69 -9.11
N VAL A 266 7.01 24.13 -10.07
CA VAL A 266 6.66 25.23 -10.98
C VAL A 266 6.11 24.65 -12.28
N HIS A 267 4.81 24.85 -12.50
CA HIS A 267 4.06 24.44 -13.69
C HIS A 267 4.16 25.54 -14.76
N VAL A 268 4.75 25.24 -15.91
CA VAL A 268 5.14 26.26 -16.90
C VAL A 268 5.34 25.69 -18.31
N THR A 269 4.98 26.46 -19.34
CA THR A 269 5.23 26.10 -20.74
C THR A 269 6.63 26.55 -21.18
N LEU A 270 7.47 25.61 -21.62
CA LEU A 270 8.86 25.88 -22.06
C LEU A 270 9.12 25.36 -23.48
N THR A 271 10.10 25.94 -24.17
CA THR A 271 10.64 25.33 -25.40
C THR A 271 11.67 24.23 -25.08
N THR A 272 11.88 23.31 -26.03
CA THR A 272 12.96 22.31 -25.99
C THR A 272 14.32 22.92 -25.62
N ALA A 273 14.69 24.07 -26.21
CA ALA A 273 15.94 24.76 -25.90
C ALA A 273 16.00 25.31 -24.47
N GLN A 274 14.88 25.81 -23.94
CA GLN A 274 14.79 26.27 -22.54
C GLN A 274 14.92 25.09 -21.57
N ILE A 275 14.23 23.97 -21.83
CA ILE A 275 14.33 22.75 -21.00
C ILE A 275 15.77 22.21 -20.98
N ARG A 276 16.40 22.07 -22.14
CA ARG A 276 17.82 21.64 -22.25
C ARG A 276 18.83 22.64 -21.67
N THR A 277 18.42 23.87 -21.38
CA THR A 277 19.24 24.87 -20.67
C THR A 277 19.09 24.71 -19.17
N LEU A 278 17.85 24.59 -18.67
CA LEU A 278 17.55 24.36 -17.25
C LEU A 278 18.08 23.02 -16.74
N ALA A 279 18.04 21.97 -17.57
CA ALA A 279 18.59 20.64 -17.25
C ALA A 279 20.11 20.60 -16.98
N LYS A 280 20.81 21.74 -17.10
CA LYS A 280 22.23 21.91 -16.73
C LYS A 280 22.42 22.56 -15.35
N ASP A 281 21.40 23.23 -14.82
CA ASP A 281 21.44 23.96 -13.54
C ASP A 281 21.15 23.01 -12.36
N LYS A 282 22.10 22.10 -12.11
CA LYS A 282 22.01 21.08 -11.07
C LYS A 282 21.84 21.65 -9.66
N GLU A 283 22.20 22.92 -9.43
CA GLU A 283 22.10 23.57 -8.11
C GLU A 283 20.70 24.11 -7.81
N ALA A 284 19.97 24.60 -8.81
CA ALA A 284 18.59 25.07 -8.63
C ALA A 284 17.54 23.98 -8.92
N ILE A 285 17.79 23.13 -9.91
CA ILE A 285 16.81 22.19 -10.45
C ILE A 285 16.92 20.83 -9.74
N GLY A 286 15.76 20.34 -9.30
CA GLY A 286 15.52 18.94 -9.05
C GLY A 286 15.31 18.20 -10.37
N ASN A 287 14.06 18.00 -10.75
CA ASN A 287 13.71 17.24 -11.95
C ASN A 287 12.61 17.95 -12.75
N ILE A 288 12.67 17.80 -14.07
CA ILE A 288 11.77 18.41 -15.06
C ILE A 288 10.90 17.29 -15.62
N PHE A 289 9.61 17.33 -15.30
CA PHE A 289 8.61 16.36 -15.75
C PHE A 289 7.74 16.94 -16.86
N LEU A 290 7.17 16.07 -17.69
CA LEU A 290 6.04 16.44 -18.55
C LEU A 290 4.81 16.73 -17.66
N ASP A 291 4.10 17.81 -17.95
CA ASP A 291 2.86 18.22 -17.28
C ASP A 291 1.75 18.26 -18.34
N ASP A 292 1.27 17.08 -18.74
CA ASP A 292 0.23 16.92 -19.76
C ASP A 292 -1.14 16.90 -19.06
N PRO A 293 -2.00 17.92 -19.24
CA PRO A 293 -3.29 18.02 -18.52
C PRO A 293 -4.36 17.06 -19.07
N ALA A 294 -4.13 16.50 -20.26
CA ALA A 294 -5.04 15.55 -20.90
C ALA A 294 -5.25 14.31 -20.01
N SER A 295 -6.42 13.68 -20.09
CA SER A 295 -6.88 12.73 -19.08
C SER A 295 -8.03 11.85 -19.58
N VAL A 296 -8.20 10.68 -18.94
CA VAL A 296 -9.20 9.65 -19.29
C VAL A 296 -9.96 9.16 -18.04
N LEU A 297 -11.19 8.70 -18.25
CA LEU A 297 -12.15 8.23 -17.26
C LEU A 297 -12.14 6.69 -17.08
N ASP A 298 -12.27 6.23 -15.83
CA ASP A 298 -12.67 4.85 -15.47
C ASP A 298 -14.12 4.87 -14.84
N LEU A 299 -14.71 3.78 -14.28
CA LEU A 299 -16.11 3.73 -13.67
C LEU A 299 -16.15 2.77 -12.38
N ALA A 300 -16.92 1.78 -11.82
CA ALA A 300 -18.33 1.34 -11.51
C ALA A 300 -18.70 1.14 -9.97
N ASP A 301 -19.85 0.47 -9.65
CA ASP A 301 -20.52 0.37 -8.32
C ASP A 301 -19.67 0.05 -7.11
N SER A 302 -20.08 0.58 -5.97
CA SER A 302 -19.89 -0.04 -4.66
C SER A 302 -20.77 0.66 -3.64
N GLN A 303 -21.56 -0.07 -2.85
CA GLN A 303 -21.99 0.35 -1.48
C GLN A 303 -22.18 -0.85 -0.53
N ALA A 304 -22.85 -1.91 -0.98
CA ALA A 304 -23.23 -3.05 -0.12
C ALA A 304 -22.02 -3.87 0.38
N VAL A 305 -21.07 -4.23 -0.51
CA VAL A 305 -19.94 -5.11 -0.16
C VAL A 305 -19.07 -4.57 0.98
N SER A 306 -18.83 -3.25 0.96
CA SER A 306 -18.03 -2.52 1.94
C SER A 306 -18.74 -2.25 3.27
N ARG A 307 -20.03 -2.61 3.38
CA ARG A 307 -20.83 -2.48 4.61
C ARG A 307 -20.92 -1.06 5.17
N ALA A 308 -21.04 -0.06 4.28
CA ALA A 308 -21.14 1.35 4.67
C ALA A 308 -22.41 1.63 5.50
N ASP A 309 -23.49 0.90 5.20
CA ASP A 309 -24.74 0.84 5.97
C ASP A 309 -24.51 0.51 7.46
N GLN A 310 -23.54 -0.36 7.78
CA GLN A 310 -23.23 -0.74 9.15
C GLN A 310 -22.50 0.36 9.92
N ALA A 311 -21.73 1.21 9.23
CA ALA A 311 -21.14 2.40 9.83
C ALA A 311 -22.19 3.51 10.04
N HIS A 312 -23.10 3.71 9.08
CA HIS A 312 -24.23 4.65 9.22
C HIS A 312 -25.16 4.25 10.36
N ALA A 313 -25.45 2.96 10.51
CA ALA A 313 -26.26 2.42 11.61
C ALA A 313 -25.64 2.62 13.00
N LEU A 314 -24.33 2.89 13.08
CA LEU A 314 -23.61 3.25 14.30
C LEU A 314 -23.42 4.78 14.45
N GLY A 315 -23.93 5.58 13.51
CA GLY A 315 -23.85 7.04 13.52
C GLY A 315 -22.59 7.63 12.87
N PHE A 316 -21.76 6.82 12.22
CA PHE A 316 -20.54 7.29 11.55
C PHE A 316 -20.81 7.56 10.07
N THR A 317 -20.99 8.84 9.74
CA THR A 317 -21.53 9.33 8.45
C THR A 317 -20.60 10.27 7.69
N GLY A 318 -19.32 10.39 8.12
CA GLY A 318 -18.37 11.35 7.55
C GLY A 318 -18.56 12.79 8.03
N ARG A 319 -19.40 13.00 9.05
CA ARG A 319 -19.73 14.33 9.59
C ARG A 319 -18.50 15.11 10.04
N GLY A 320 -18.39 16.36 9.59
CA GLY A 320 -17.29 17.26 9.97
C GLY A 320 -15.94 16.90 9.34
N VAL A 321 -15.96 16.15 8.23
CA VAL A 321 -14.81 15.84 7.38
C VAL A 321 -15.01 16.50 6.02
N HIS A 322 -13.95 17.10 5.48
CA HIS A 322 -13.96 17.84 4.22
C HIS A 322 -13.38 16.94 3.13
N VAL A 323 -14.20 16.63 2.11
CA VAL A 323 -13.87 15.67 1.05
C VAL A 323 -13.94 16.36 -0.30
N ALA A 324 -12.86 16.37 -1.08
CA ALA A 324 -12.88 16.90 -2.43
C ALA A 324 -12.94 15.81 -3.50
N VAL A 325 -13.77 16.04 -4.52
CA VAL A 325 -13.73 15.30 -5.78
C VAL A 325 -12.83 16.06 -6.76
N PHE A 326 -11.67 15.49 -7.07
CA PHE A 326 -10.73 16.00 -8.06
C PHE A 326 -11.07 15.41 -9.43
N GLU A 327 -12.01 16.07 -10.10
CA GLU A 327 -12.53 15.76 -11.44
C GLU A 327 -12.94 17.03 -12.18
N ASN A 328 -13.23 16.92 -13.48
CA ASN A 328 -13.82 18.01 -14.28
C ASN A 328 -15.18 18.51 -13.73
N GLY A 329 -15.91 17.70 -12.96
CA GLY A 329 -17.03 18.15 -12.13
C GLY A 329 -18.41 18.12 -12.82
N PRO A 330 -19.50 17.88 -12.07
CA PRO A 330 -20.84 17.79 -12.64
C PRO A 330 -21.39 19.15 -13.08
N ALA A 331 -22.19 19.16 -14.16
CA ALA A 331 -23.04 20.30 -14.50
C ALA A 331 -24.45 20.19 -13.91
N ASP A 332 -25.03 18.99 -13.89
CA ASP A 332 -26.27 18.71 -13.16
C ASP A 332 -25.94 18.40 -11.70
N LEU A 333 -26.41 19.26 -10.80
CA LEU A 333 -26.23 19.13 -9.35
C LEU A 333 -27.47 18.55 -8.65
N THR A 334 -28.47 18.09 -9.40
CA THR A 334 -29.65 17.44 -8.83
C THR A 334 -29.23 16.22 -8.03
N ASP A 335 -29.70 16.14 -6.79
CA ASP A 335 -29.33 15.13 -5.78
C ASP A 335 -27.85 15.15 -5.30
N LEU A 336 -27.15 16.26 -5.51
CA LEU A 336 -25.83 16.53 -4.94
C LEU A 336 -25.81 17.83 -4.11
N ALA A 337 -25.02 17.85 -3.04
CA ALA A 337 -24.85 19.02 -2.17
C ALA A 337 -23.36 19.30 -1.92
N PHE A 338 -22.85 20.38 -2.53
CA PHE A 338 -21.46 20.81 -2.40
C PHE A 338 -21.31 22.02 -1.46
N ALA A 339 -20.33 21.96 -0.56
CA ALA A 339 -19.91 23.07 0.31
C ALA A 339 -19.09 24.13 -0.46
N GLY A 340 -18.41 23.73 -1.55
CA GLY A 340 -17.68 24.65 -2.42
C GLY A 340 -17.31 24.05 -3.78
N ARG A 341 -17.02 24.92 -4.74
CA ARG A 341 -16.56 24.57 -6.10
C ARG A 341 -15.43 25.52 -6.51
N TRP A 342 -14.43 25.05 -7.24
CA TRP A 342 -13.31 25.87 -7.73
C TRP A 342 -13.78 26.92 -8.75
N THR A 343 -14.67 26.51 -9.66
CA THR A 343 -15.32 27.40 -10.64
C THR A 343 -16.84 27.23 -10.61
N PRO A 344 -17.63 28.25 -11.00
CA PRO A 344 -19.08 28.08 -11.18
C PRO A 344 -19.42 27.23 -12.40
N ASN A 345 -18.58 27.26 -13.45
CA ASN A 345 -18.84 26.73 -14.78
C ASN A 345 -17.69 25.78 -15.20
N PRO A 346 -17.77 24.47 -14.88
CA PRO A 346 -16.76 23.50 -15.33
C PRO A 346 -16.71 23.38 -16.85
N SER A 347 -15.50 23.28 -17.41
CA SER A 347 -15.27 22.95 -18.81
C SER A 347 -15.12 21.44 -18.96
N ALA A 348 -16.23 20.77 -19.26
CA ALA A 348 -16.33 19.31 -19.37
C ALA A 348 -17.22 18.92 -20.56
N ASP A 349 -17.04 17.71 -21.12
CA ASP A 349 -18.02 17.12 -22.05
C ASP A 349 -19.22 16.51 -21.29
N ASP A 350 -20.18 15.92 -22.00
CA ASP A 350 -21.42 15.42 -21.38
C ASP A 350 -21.28 14.05 -20.69
N ASP A 351 -20.25 13.27 -20.98
CA ASP A 351 -19.96 12.02 -20.27
C ASP A 351 -19.03 12.26 -19.07
N GLU A 352 -18.09 13.21 -19.17
CA GLU A 352 -17.32 13.71 -18.02
C GLU A 352 -18.21 14.32 -16.93
N LYS A 353 -19.28 15.04 -17.32
CA LYS A 353 -20.28 15.57 -16.37
C LYS A 353 -21.02 14.44 -15.64
N LYS A 354 -21.44 13.39 -16.34
CA LYS A 354 -22.13 12.23 -15.75
C LYS A 354 -21.20 11.46 -14.81
N HIS A 355 -19.97 11.23 -15.25
CA HIS A 355 -18.91 10.59 -14.45
C HIS A 355 -18.66 11.37 -13.16
N SER A 356 -18.39 12.66 -13.27
CA SER A 356 -18.14 13.54 -12.13
C SER A 356 -19.35 13.70 -11.20
N ARG A 357 -20.57 13.52 -11.71
CA ARG A 357 -21.79 13.45 -10.90
C ARG A 357 -21.81 12.15 -10.08
N LEU A 358 -21.48 11.03 -10.72
CA LEU A 358 -21.49 9.71 -10.11
C LEU A 358 -20.37 9.50 -9.09
N THR A 359 -19.13 9.97 -9.33
CA THR A 359 -18.06 10.00 -8.31
C THR A 359 -18.52 10.74 -7.04
N SER A 360 -19.16 11.89 -7.23
CA SER A 360 -19.69 12.74 -6.17
C SER A 360 -20.82 12.04 -5.40
N GLY A 361 -21.77 11.42 -6.13
CA GLY A 361 -22.91 10.70 -5.56
C GLY A 361 -22.51 9.48 -4.73
N ILE A 362 -21.45 8.77 -5.12
CA ILE A 362 -20.93 7.63 -4.33
C ILE A 362 -20.44 8.10 -2.97
N ILE A 363 -19.74 9.24 -2.89
CA ILE A 363 -19.34 9.81 -1.58
C ILE A 363 -20.59 10.32 -0.84
N LYS A 364 -21.45 11.09 -1.50
CA LYS A 364 -22.61 11.75 -0.89
C LYS A 364 -23.73 11.98 -1.91
N ASN A 365 -24.84 11.27 -1.73
CA ASN A 365 -26.04 11.31 -2.55
C ASN A 365 -27.23 11.84 -1.73
N THR A 366 -27.95 12.85 -2.22
CA THR A 366 -29.15 13.38 -1.54
C THR A 366 -30.47 12.93 -2.18
N GLU A 367 -30.46 11.95 -3.10
CA GLU A 367 -31.68 11.36 -3.69
C GLU A 367 -32.66 10.89 -2.60
N PRO A 368 -33.94 11.33 -2.62
CA PRO A 368 -34.93 10.86 -1.65
C PRO A 368 -35.21 9.35 -1.78
N ASN A 369 -35.14 8.64 -0.66
CA ASN A 369 -35.39 7.18 -0.55
C ASN A 369 -34.36 6.31 -1.31
N LYS A 370 -33.11 6.77 -1.41
CA LYS A 370 -31.97 6.04 -1.99
C LYS A 370 -30.81 5.92 -1.00
N PRO A 371 -29.83 5.03 -1.23
CA PRO A 371 -28.59 5.01 -0.47
C PRO A 371 -27.83 6.35 -0.60
N HIS A 372 -27.53 6.98 0.52
CA HIS A 372 -27.03 8.37 0.57
C HIS A 372 -25.52 8.53 0.31
N GLY A 373 -24.87 7.52 -0.26
CA GLY A 373 -23.41 7.47 -0.42
C GLY A 373 -22.70 7.08 0.88
N TYR A 374 -21.38 6.93 0.81
CA TYR A 374 -20.55 6.47 1.93
C TYR A 374 -20.47 7.43 3.10
N ALA A 375 -20.43 8.74 2.83
CA ALA A 375 -20.16 9.79 3.78
C ALA A 375 -21.24 10.90 3.69
N PRO A 376 -22.52 10.56 3.96
CA PRO A 376 -23.65 11.45 3.66
C PRO A 376 -23.60 12.79 4.41
N ASP A 377 -22.94 12.86 5.56
CA ASP A 377 -22.79 14.09 6.36
C ASP A 377 -21.47 14.85 6.12
N CYS A 378 -20.64 14.42 5.17
CA CYS A 378 -19.38 15.13 4.87
C CYS A 378 -19.62 16.50 4.20
N GLU A 379 -18.64 17.38 4.30
CA GLU A 379 -18.60 18.60 3.50
C GLU A 379 -17.92 18.27 2.16
N LEU A 380 -18.73 18.10 1.12
CA LEU A 380 -18.26 17.72 -0.21
C LEU A 380 -17.84 18.95 -1.01
N TYR A 381 -16.63 18.94 -1.56
CA TYR A 381 -16.09 19.98 -2.43
C TYR A 381 -15.89 19.41 -3.84
N SER A 382 -16.11 20.24 -4.87
CA SER A 382 -15.83 19.88 -6.26
C SER A 382 -14.67 20.71 -6.77
N ALA A 383 -13.52 20.09 -7.06
CA ALA A 383 -12.42 20.81 -7.71
C ALA A 383 -12.79 21.23 -9.14
N ASN A 384 -13.74 20.52 -9.77
CA ASN A 384 -14.38 20.83 -11.05
C ASN A 384 -13.44 21.33 -12.18
N SER A 385 -12.24 20.77 -12.16
CA SER A 385 -11.20 20.68 -13.18
C SER A 385 -10.19 19.62 -12.72
N ARG A 386 -9.47 19.02 -13.66
CA ARG A 386 -8.30 18.17 -13.41
C ARG A 386 -6.97 18.95 -13.37
N ASP A 387 -7.01 20.27 -13.43
CA ASP A 387 -5.82 21.11 -13.23
C ASP A 387 -5.26 20.95 -11.81
N ASN A 388 -3.95 20.81 -11.67
CA ASN A 388 -3.32 20.71 -10.34
C ASN A 388 -3.54 21.97 -9.46
N ALA A 389 -3.88 23.12 -10.06
CA ALA A 389 -4.34 24.31 -9.34
C ALA A 389 -5.69 24.10 -8.62
N ALA A 390 -6.58 23.25 -9.13
CA ALA A 390 -7.86 22.91 -8.52
C ALA A 390 -7.72 21.90 -7.37
N LEU A 391 -6.77 20.95 -7.49
CA LEU A 391 -6.35 20.10 -6.38
C LEU A 391 -5.74 20.93 -5.24
N LEU A 392 -4.85 21.87 -5.57
CA LEU A 392 -4.24 22.79 -4.60
C LEU A 392 -5.30 23.64 -3.89
N TRP A 393 -6.26 24.23 -4.63
CA TRP A 393 -7.40 24.95 -4.05
C TRP A 393 -8.18 24.11 -3.03
N ALA A 394 -8.41 22.82 -3.29
CA ALA A 394 -9.18 21.96 -2.41
C ALA A 394 -8.48 21.66 -1.08
N VAL A 395 -7.15 21.56 -1.06
CA VAL A 395 -6.36 21.32 0.17
C VAL A 395 -5.95 22.60 0.89
N GLN A 396 -5.96 23.75 0.21
CA GLN A 396 -5.62 25.06 0.77
C GLN A 396 -6.77 25.68 1.58
N SER A 397 -6.47 26.76 2.30
CA SER A 397 -7.46 27.51 3.08
C SER A 397 -8.34 28.38 2.15
N PRO A 398 -9.68 28.45 2.35
CA PRO A 398 -10.45 27.91 3.47
C PRO A 398 -10.97 26.46 3.32
N GLN A 399 -10.75 25.79 2.19
CA GLN A 399 -11.34 24.46 1.91
C GLN A 399 -10.79 23.35 2.82
N LEU A 400 -9.46 23.27 2.98
CA LEU A 400 -8.74 22.36 3.88
C LEU A 400 -9.20 20.89 3.82
N CYS A 401 -9.44 20.35 2.62
CA CYS A 401 -9.93 18.99 2.47
C CYS A 401 -8.91 17.95 2.98
N THR A 402 -9.35 17.11 3.92
CA THR A 402 -8.56 16.04 4.55
C THR A 402 -8.71 14.69 3.85
N VAL A 403 -9.62 14.62 2.86
CA VAL A 403 -9.77 13.50 1.93
C VAL A 403 -9.88 14.04 0.51
N ILE A 404 -9.15 13.44 -0.43
CA ILE A 404 -9.26 13.70 -1.87
C ILE A 404 -9.63 12.40 -2.57
N SER A 405 -10.64 12.44 -3.44
CA SER A 405 -10.94 11.39 -4.40
C SER A 405 -10.54 11.85 -5.81
N GLN A 406 -9.64 11.12 -6.46
CA GLN A 406 -9.30 11.29 -7.87
C GLN A 406 -9.69 10.05 -8.65
N SER A 407 -10.38 10.26 -9.78
CA SER A 407 -11.05 9.20 -10.50
C SER A 407 -10.76 9.27 -12.01
N HIS A 408 -9.59 9.80 -12.34
CA HIS A 408 -9.02 9.92 -13.67
C HIS A 408 -7.51 9.73 -13.58
N HIS A 409 -6.86 9.52 -14.72
CA HIS A 409 -5.41 9.53 -14.85
C HIS A 409 -4.95 10.57 -15.89
N ARG A 410 -3.64 10.79 -16.02
CA ARG A 410 -3.04 11.62 -17.06
C ARG A 410 -2.77 10.82 -18.32
N LEU A 411 -3.29 11.29 -19.45
CA LEU A 411 -2.76 10.93 -20.75
C LEU A 411 -1.38 11.55 -20.91
N ALA A 412 -0.54 10.90 -21.73
CA ALA A 412 0.51 11.60 -22.44
C ALA A 412 0.24 11.42 -23.93
N SER A 413 0.30 12.52 -24.67
CA SER A 413 0.37 12.50 -26.13
C SER A 413 1.38 11.42 -26.63
N GLU A 414 0.93 10.53 -27.54
CA GLU A 414 1.72 9.46 -28.17
C GLU A 414 2.19 8.28 -27.27
N GLY A 415 1.31 7.71 -26.44
CA GLY A 415 1.47 6.34 -25.91
C GLY A 415 2.62 6.15 -24.91
N GLN A 416 2.88 7.18 -24.10
CA GLN A 416 3.82 7.19 -22.98
C GLN A 416 3.15 7.81 -21.74
N ASP A 417 1.87 7.50 -21.56
CA ASP A 417 0.93 7.91 -20.52
C ASP A 417 1.25 7.27 -19.15
N GLU A 418 0.43 7.57 -18.13
CA GLU A 418 0.54 6.92 -16.82
C GLU A 418 0.33 5.39 -16.89
N GLN A 419 -0.39 4.89 -17.90
CA GLN A 419 -0.62 3.46 -18.15
C GLN A 419 0.59 2.76 -18.82
N GLY A 420 1.24 3.43 -19.77
CA GLY A 420 2.44 2.94 -20.46
C GLY A 420 3.75 3.15 -19.68
N SER A 421 3.79 4.12 -18.76
CA SER A 421 4.94 4.38 -17.89
C SER A 421 4.99 3.42 -16.70
N ALA A 422 6.15 2.82 -16.47
CA ALA A 422 6.43 2.07 -15.24
C ALA A 422 6.89 2.95 -14.06
N PHE A 423 7.05 4.27 -14.28
CA PHE A 423 7.67 5.22 -13.34
C PHE A 423 6.67 6.30 -12.90
N LEU A 424 6.90 6.86 -11.71
CA LEU A 424 6.09 7.93 -11.11
C LEU A 424 5.96 9.17 -12.02
N SER A 425 4.78 9.77 -12.03
CA SER A 425 4.50 11.03 -12.74
C SER A 425 4.76 12.28 -11.88
N ALA A 426 4.61 13.47 -12.48
CA ALA A 426 4.57 14.73 -11.73
C ALA A 426 3.37 14.79 -10.76
N ASP A 427 2.25 14.19 -11.17
CA ASP A 427 1.00 14.09 -10.42
C ASP A 427 1.20 13.20 -9.17
N ASP A 428 1.90 12.06 -9.30
CA ASP A 428 2.30 11.22 -8.17
C ASP A 428 3.15 12.00 -7.15
N MET A 429 4.20 12.68 -7.61
CA MET A 429 5.09 13.44 -6.72
C MET A 429 4.41 14.64 -6.05
N LEU A 430 3.47 15.29 -6.73
CA LEU A 430 2.67 16.35 -6.13
C LEU A 430 1.79 15.80 -5.01
N LYS A 431 1.09 14.68 -5.23
CA LYS A 431 0.20 14.07 -4.24
C LYS A 431 0.96 13.49 -3.06
N ASP A 432 2.11 12.84 -3.32
CA ASP A 432 3.02 12.37 -2.27
C ASP A 432 3.54 13.52 -1.41
N HIS A 433 3.87 14.66 -2.02
CA HIS A 433 4.20 15.88 -1.27
C HIS A 433 2.99 16.39 -0.48
N LEU A 434 1.81 16.55 -1.10
CA LEU A 434 0.62 17.09 -0.43
C LEU A 434 0.19 16.27 0.79
N ALA A 435 0.24 14.94 0.73
CA ALA A 435 -0.02 14.07 1.88
C ALA A 435 0.91 14.35 3.09
N THR A 436 2.11 14.90 2.85
CA THR A 436 3.06 15.31 3.90
C THR A 436 2.91 16.74 4.41
N GLN A 437 2.04 17.56 3.79
CA GLN A 437 1.82 18.96 4.17
C GLN A 437 0.42 19.16 4.74
N TYR A 438 0.27 20.02 5.74
CA TYR A 438 -1.04 20.37 6.30
C TYR A 438 -2.03 20.79 5.20
N PRO A 439 -3.27 20.24 5.13
CA PRO A 439 -3.99 19.49 6.17
C PRO A 439 -3.66 17.99 6.30
N PHE A 440 -2.68 17.47 5.55
CA PHE A 440 -2.27 16.07 5.42
C PHE A 440 -3.37 15.19 4.79
N PRO A 441 -3.86 15.55 3.59
CA PRO A 441 -4.95 14.85 2.91
C PRO A 441 -4.64 13.37 2.69
N THR A 442 -5.64 12.52 2.96
CA THR A 442 -5.65 11.14 2.46
C THR A 442 -6.12 11.17 1.00
N ILE A 443 -5.21 10.91 0.07
CA ILE A 443 -5.48 10.99 -1.37
C ILE A 443 -5.75 9.57 -1.90
N VAL A 444 -6.97 9.35 -2.38
CA VAL A 444 -7.50 8.06 -2.84
C VAL A 444 -7.75 8.14 -4.34
N GLN A 445 -7.23 7.17 -5.10
CA GLN A 445 -7.08 7.27 -6.55
C GLN A 445 -7.50 5.99 -7.27
N ALA A 446 -8.08 6.12 -8.47
CA ALA A 446 -8.45 4.97 -9.30
C ALA A 446 -7.25 4.27 -9.95
N ALA A 447 -7.15 2.95 -9.83
CA ALA A 447 -6.00 2.18 -10.35
C ALA A 447 -5.89 2.20 -11.89
N GLY A 448 -7.03 2.30 -12.58
CA GLY A 448 -7.15 2.43 -14.03
C GLY A 448 -8.04 1.36 -14.67
N ASN A 449 -8.74 1.76 -15.73
CA ASN A 449 -9.39 0.87 -16.68
C ASN A 449 -8.46 0.60 -17.86
N GLY A 450 -8.08 -0.66 -18.09
CA GLY A 450 -7.08 -1.00 -19.09
C GLY A 450 -6.85 -2.49 -19.28
N ALA A 451 -5.92 -2.83 -20.17
CA ALA A 451 -5.42 -4.20 -20.31
C ALA A 451 -4.46 -4.54 -19.15
N ALA A 452 -4.40 -5.80 -18.74
CA ALA A 452 -3.48 -6.29 -17.71
C ALA A 452 -1.97 -6.14 -18.06
N SER A 453 -1.65 -5.66 -19.27
CA SER A 453 -0.30 -5.28 -19.71
C SER A 453 0.09 -3.83 -19.37
N GLU A 454 -0.87 -2.98 -19.02
CA GLU A 454 -0.66 -1.58 -18.60
C GLU A 454 -0.33 -1.50 -17.11
N TYR A 455 0.40 -0.47 -16.70
CA TYR A 455 0.78 -0.20 -15.31
C TYR A 455 -0.33 0.52 -14.54
N VAL A 456 -0.45 0.25 -13.24
CA VAL A 456 -1.36 1.00 -12.36
C VAL A 456 -1.07 2.50 -12.47
N ASN A 457 -2.11 3.31 -12.71
CA ASN A 457 -1.99 4.72 -13.07
C ASN A 457 -1.13 5.51 -12.07
N HIS A 458 -1.48 5.43 -10.79
CA HIS A 458 -0.93 6.25 -9.72
C HIS A 458 0.00 5.42 -8.82
N LYS A 459 1.25 5.86 -8.71
CA LYS A 459 2.42 5.09 -8.25
C LYS A 459 3.10 5.71 -7.02
N GLY A 460 2.49 6.75 -6.44
CA GLY A 460 2.92 7.38 -5.19
C GLY A 460 3.07 6.39 -4.02
N TYR A 461 3.77 6.82 -2.98
CA TYR A 461 3.98 6.06 -1.74
C TYR A 461 3.07 6.52 -0.59
N ASN A 462 2.52 7.74 -0.65
CA ASN A 462 1.70 8.32 0.42
C ASN A 462 0.20 8.31 0.09
N THR A 463 -0.15 8.04 -1.16
CA THR A 463 -1.53 7.92 -1.64
C THR A 463 -2.05 6.48 -1.49
N LEU A 464 -3.26 6.23 -1.99
CA LEU A 464 -3.91 4.92 -1.99
C LEU A 464 -4.53 4.67 -3.37
N SER A 465 -3.98 3.73 -4.13
CA SER A 465 -4.52 3.30 -5.41
C SER A 465 -5.59 2.21 -5.19
N VAL A 466 -6.71 2.33 -5.91
CA VAL A 466 -7.93 1.54 -5.68
C VAL A 466 -8.33 0.78 -6.93
N GLY A 467 -8.25 -0.55 -6.82
CA GLY A 467 -8.76 -1.50 -7.80
C GLY A 467 -10.27 -1.70 -7.75
N SER A 468 -10.80 -2.36 -8.78
CA SER A 468 -12.22 -2.69 -8.92
C SER A 468 -12.45 -4.20 -8.82
N HIS A 469 -13.48 -4.60 -8.08
CA HIS A 469 -14.09 -5.93 -8.10
C HIS A 469 -15.61 -5.84 -8.44
N ASP A 470 -16.40 -6.88 -8.17
CA ASP A 470 -17.86 -6.88 -8.33
C ASP A 470 -18.59 -6.97 -6.98
N ASP A 471 -19.93 -7.04 -6.96
CA ASP A 471 -20.69 -7.24 -5.73
C ASP A 471 -20.41 -8.59 -5.03
N THR A 472 -19.87 -9.58 -5.76
CA THR A 472 -19.42 -10.82 -5.13
C THR A 472 -18.07 -10.67 -4.43
N ALA A 473 -17.25 -9.70 -4.86
CA ALA A 473 -15.82 -9.54 -4.57
C ALA A 473 -14.98 -10.80 -4.84
N SER A 474 -15.43 -11.71 -5.71
CA SER A 474 -14.78 -13.03 -5.87
C SER A 474 -13.42 -12.97 -6.57
N ALA A 475 -13.22 -11.97 -7.44
CA ALA A 475 -11.98 -11.64 -8.10
C ALA A 475 -11.95 -10.13 -8.42
N MET A 476 -10.82 -9.62 -8.89
CA MET A 476 -10.75 -8.31 -9.54
C MET A 476 -11.59 -8.30 -10.82
N ALA A 477 -12.21 -7.18 -11.13
CA ALA A 477 -12.87 -6.95 -12.42
C ALA A 477 -11.82 -7.01 -13.54
N GLY A 478 -12.13 -7.71 -14.63
CA GLY A 478 -11.18 -7.97 -15.72
C GLY A 478 -10.70 -6.74 -16.50
N THR A 479 -11.27 -5.55 -16.23
CA THR A 479 -10.84 -4.25 -16.76
C THR A 479 -9.98 -3.44 -15.79
N SER A 480 -9.89 -3.83 -14.52
CA SER A 480 -9.08 -3.12 -13.52
C SER A 480 -7.60 -3.39 -13.77
N VAL A 481 -6.79 -2.34 -13.83
CA VAL A 481 -5.33 -2.47 -13.94
C VAL A 481 -4.73 -2.85 -12.57
N PHE A 482 -3.73 -3.75 -12.58
CA PHE A 482 -3.06 -4.29 -11.38
C PHE A 482 -1.57 -4.61 -11.60
N LYS A 483 -0.95 -4.12 -12.67
CA LYS A 483 0.47 -4.36 -12.94
C LYS A 483 1.33 -3.37 -12.15
N ASN A 484 2.17 -3.92 -11.28
CA ASN A 484 3.08 -3.19 -10.41
C ASN A 484 4.05 -2.28 -11.18
N PRO A 485 4.35 -1.06 -10.69
CA PRO A 485 5.35 -0.18 -11.29
C PRO A 485 6.78 -0.73 -11.14
N THR A 486 7.73 -0.15 -11.88
CA THR A 486 9.14 -0.53 -11.81
C THR A 486 9.84 0.14 -10.63
N THR A 487 10.19 -0.65 -9.62
CA THR A 487 10.87 -0.21 -8.39
C THR A 487 12.24 -0.89 -8.17
N PRO A 488 13.09 -0.42 -7.22
CA PRO A 488 14.48 -0.85 -7.09
C PRO A 488 14.75 -2.34 -6.82
N HIS A 489 13.82 -3.05 -6.16
CA HIS A 489 13.89 -4.49 -5.87
C HIS A 489 12.80 -5.27 -6.62
N GLY A 490 11.76 -4.57 -7.10
CA GLY A 490 10.73 -5.08 -8.00
C GLY A 490 9.51 -5.68 -7.31
N ASP A 491 9.30 -5.41 -6.03
CA ASP A 491 8.28 -6.02 -5.18
C ASP A 491 7.22 -5.04 -4.63
N ARG A 492 7.13 -3.83 -5.20
CA ARG A 492 6.00 -2.91 -4.97
C ARG A 492 4.71 -3.59 -5.44
N GLU A 493 3.71 -3.74 -4.58
CA GLU A 493 2.38 -4.26 -4.95
C GLU A 493 1.38 -3.10 -5.06
N GLN A 494 0.65 -3.03 -6.20
CA GLN A 494 -0.45 -2.09 -6.45
C GLN A 494 -1.55 -2.70 -7.34
N PRO A 495 -2.82 -2.26 -7.22
CA PRO A 495 -3.34 -1.31 -6.24
C PRO A 495 -3.33 -1.87 -4.81
N GLU A 496 -3.14 -1.00 -3.82
CA GLU A 496 -3.03 -1.41 -2.41
C GLU A 496 -4.34 -1.97 -1.83
N ILE A 497 -5.48 -1.56 -2.39
CA ILE A 497 -6.80 -2.04 -2.01
C ILE A 497 -7.72 -2.12 -3.23
N ALA A 498 -8.84 -2.83 -3.11
CA ALA A 498 -9.95 -2.74 -4.06
C ALA A 498 -11.26 -2.52 -3.29
N ALA A 499 -12.21 -1.86 -3.95
CA ALA A 499 -13.62 -1.86 -3.57
C ALA A 499 -14.43 -2.50 -4.71
N ASN A 500 -15.75 -2.61 -4.57
CA ASN A 500 -16.57 -2.94 -5.74
C ASN A 500 -16.32 -1.83 -6.79
N GLY A 501 -16.34 -2.25 -8.04
CA GLY A 501 -16.26 -1.43 -9.22
C GLY A 501 -16.96 -2.13 -10.38
N THR A 502 -18.15 -2.72 -10.15
CA THR A 502 -19.05 -3.27 -11.20
C THR A 502 -20.52 -2.80 -11.08
N ILE A 503 -21.00 -1.93 -12.01
CA ILE A 503 -22.39 -1.43 -12.29
C ILE A 503 -23.02 -0.36 -11.32
N VAL A 504 -22.49 0.86 -11.14
CA VAL A 504 -23.02 1.81 -10.08
C VAL A 504 -24.50 2.10 -10.23
N THR A 505 -25.21 2.34 -9.13
CA THR A 505 -26.40 3.22 -9.19
C THR A 505 -26.39 4.27 -8.08
N ALA A 506 -26.15 5.54 -8.45
CA ALA A 506 -26.42 6.72 -7.64
C ALA A 506 -26.72 7.92 -8.56
N VAL A 507 -27.48 8.91 -8.07
CA VAL A 507 -27.79 10.19 -8.76
C VAL A 507 -28.26 10.00 -10.22
N GLY A 508 -29.04 8.93 -10.44
CA GLY A 508 -29.57 8.54 -11.75
C GLY A 508 -28.56 8.03 -12.79
N GLN A 509 -27.31 7.69 -12.42
CA GLN A 509 -26.25 7.25 -13.33
C GLN A 509 -25.77 5.80 -13.08
N THR A 510 -25.40 5.08 -14.15
CA THR A 510 -24.90 3.67 -14.11
C THR A 510 -23.86 3.41 -15.21
N MET A 511 -22.69 2.84 -14.86
CA MET A 511 -21.41 2.90 -15.61
C MET A 511 -20.40 1.78 -15.16
N SER A 512 -19.26 1.38 -15.83
CA SER A 512 -18.30 0.33 -15.28
C SER A 512 -16.71 0.31 -15.41
N GLY A 513 -15.96 0.14 -14.29
CA GLY A 513 -14.49 0.36 -14.12
C GLY A 513 -13.91 0.62 -12.67
N THR A 514 -12.82 1.42 -12.52
CA THR A 514 -12.17 1.80 -11.21
C THR A 514 -12.48 3.18 -10.56
N SER A 515 -12.83 4.24 -11.30
CA SER A 515 -13.21 5.61 -10.85
C SER A 515 -14.32 5.72 -9.83
N PHE A 516 -15.06 4.67 -9.55
CA PHE A 516 -16.20 4.64 -8.65
C PHE A 516 -15.94 3.69 -7.46
N ALA A 517 -14.94 2.80 -7.58
CA ALA A 517 -14.28 2.14 -6.46
C ALA A 517 -13.44 3.16 -5.63
N ALA A 518 -12.74 4.08 -6.28
CA ALA A 518 -11.95 5.12 -5.62
C ALA A 518 -12.77 6.07 -4.69
N PRO A 519 -13.90 6.69 -5.12
CA PRO A 519 -14.76 7.51 -4.26
C PRO A 519 -15.47 6.68 -3.18
N ALA A 520 -15.72 5.40 -3.41
CA ALA A 520 -16.20 4.49 -2.37
C ALA A 520 -15.19 4.37 -1.21
N VAL A 521 -13.91 4.14 -1.54
CA VAL A 521 -12.83 4.14 -0.53
C VAL A 521 -12.61 5.53 0.06
N ALA A 522 -12.70 6.62 -0.71
CA ALA A 522 -12.60 7.98 -0.18
C ALA A 522 -13.71 8.31 0.83
N GLY A 523 -14.95 7.91 0.55
CA GLY A 523 -16.05 8.02 1.49
C GLY A 523 -15.85 7.17 2.75
N ALA A 524 -15.29 5.96 2.61
CA ALA A 524 -14.88 5.14 3.77
C ALA A 524 -13.77 5.81 4.61
N VAL A 525 -12.80 6.49 3.98
CA VAL A 525 -11.82 7.34 4.70
C VAL A 525 -12.55 8.47 5.44
N ALA A 526 -13.51 9.15 4.81
CA ALA A 526 -14.25 10.22 5.48
C ALA A 526 -15.04 9.72 6.69
N VAL A 527 -15.64 8.53 6.60
CA VAL A 527 -16.24 7.84 7.76
C VAL A 527 -15.19 7.59 8.85
N ILE A 528 -14.03 7.02 8.52
CA ILE A 528 -12.91 6.78 9.47
C ILE A 528 -12.45 8.08 10.14
N GLN A 529 -12.27 9.16 9.39
CA GLN A 529 -11.87 10.48 9.90
C GLN A 529 -12.96 11.16 10.75
N SER A 530 -14.23 10.71 10.66
CA SER A 530 -15.32 11.15 11.54
C SER A 530 -15.44 10.33 12.84
N VAL A 531 -14.79 9.17 12.94
CA VAL A 531 -14.68 8.36 14.17
C VAL A 531 -13.66 8.97 15.14
N ASP A 532 -12.47 9.31 14.65
CA ASP A 532 -11.44 10.04 15.41
C ASP A 532 -10.83 11.15 14.54
N GLY A 533 -11.01 12.41 14.97
CA GLY A 533 -10.50 13.59 14.29
C GLY A 533 -8.97 13.67 14.22
N VAL A 534 -8.21 12.85 14.96
CA VAL A 534 -6.77 12.66 14.73
C VAL A 534 -6.53 12.16 13.30
N LEU A 535 -7.32 11.20 12.82
CA LEU A 535 -7.09 10.53 11.53
C LEU A 535 -7.23 11.47 10.33
N LYS A 536 -7.91 12.61 10.48
CA LYS A 536 -7.95 13.72 9.51
C LYS A 536 -6.56 14.18 9.04
N SER A 537 -5.58 14.11 9.92
CA SER A 537 -4.20 14.51 9.63
C SER A 537 -3.24 13.33 9.47
N TRP A 538 -3.72 12.09 9.57
CA TRP A 538 -2.89 10.88 9.55
C TRP A 538 -3.33 9.94 8.41
N PRO A 539 -2.97 10.24 7.15
CA PRO A 539 -3.23 9.37 6.00
C PRO A 539 -2.55 8.00 6.17
N GLU A 540 -1.43 7.93 6.89
CA GLU A 540 -0.75 6.69 7.26
C GLU A 540 -1.65 5.82 8.16
N GLY A 541 -2.37 6.46 9.10
CA GLY A 541 -3.39 5.82 9.93
C GLY A 541 -4.60 5.36 9.12
N CYS A 542 -5.12 6.19 8.22
CA CYS A 542 -6.24 5.84 7.36
C CYS A 542 -5.90 4.64 6.44
N ARG A 543 -4.70 4.64 5.83
CA ARG A 543 -4.18 3.53 5.01
C ARG A 543 -4.05 2.26 5.85
N ALA A 544 -3.37 2.30 7.00
CA ALA A 544 -3.21 1.15 7.87
C ALA A 544 -4.55 0.56 8.35
N ILE A 545 -5.51 1.42 8.74
CA ILE A 545 -6.87 0.98 9.11
C ILE A 545 -7.52 0.26 7.94
N LEU A 546 -7.60 0.86 6.74
CA LEU A 546 -8.24 0.23 5.57
C LEU A 546 -7.62 -1.13 5.22
N LEU A 547 -6.29 -1.23 5.20
CA LEU A 547 -5.57 -2.46 4.88
C LEU A 547 -5.77 -3.55 5.95
N ALA A 548 -5.92 -3.17 7.22
CA ALA A 548 -6.19 -4.10 8.31
C ALA A 548 -7.69 -4.48 8.45
N THR A 549 -8.62 -3.58 8.13
CA THR A 549 -10.07 -3.76 8.33
C THR A 549 -10.76 -4.45 7.17
N ALA A 550 -10.23 -4.36 5.95
CA ALA A 550 -10.74 -5.09 4.79
C ALA A 550 -11.00 -6.59 5.10
N ASP A 551 -12.02 -7.17 4.46
CA ASP A 551 -12.31 -8.67 4.27
C ASP A 551 -11.06 -10.44 2.17
N ARG A 552 -10.64 -10.14 0.88
CA ARG A 552 -9.82 -10.94 -0.03
C ARG A 552 -8.59 -10.14 -0.37
N ASN A 553 -7.45 -10.59 0.17
CA ASN A 553 -6.22 -10.47 -0.59
C ASN A 553 -6.51 -11.16 -1.94
N ILE A 554 -6.38 -10.42 -3.03
CA ILE A 554 -6.87 -10.82 -4.37
C ILE A 554 -6.27 -12.17 -4.81
N GLN A 555 -5.10 -12.53 -4.27
CA GLN A 555 -4.54 -13.87 -4.35
C GLN A 555 -4.85 -14.71 -3.09
N GLY A 556 -5.73 -15.71 -3.22
CA GLY A 556 -5.76 -16.90 -2.34
C GLY A 556 -6.80 -16.96 -1.21
N GLY A 557 -7.84 -16.13 -1.26
CA GLY A 557 -8.73 -15.81 -0.12
C GLY A 557 -9.47 -16.92 0.63
N THR A 558 -9.86 -16.58 1.86
CA THR A 558 -11.09 -17.04 2.56
C THR A 558 -11.55 -15.96 3.54
N TRP A 559 -12.86 -15.65 3.53
CA TRP A 559 -13.58 -14.72 4.42
C TRP A 559 -14.99 -15.28 4.69
N PRO A 560 -15.81 -14.73 5.61
CA PRO A 560 -15.82 -13.33 6.10
C PRO A 560 -15.94 -13.16 7.63
N GLY A 561 -16.18 -11.93 8.07
CA GLY A 561 -17.36 -11.72 8.92
C GLY A 561 -17.20 -11.05 10.27
N ASP A 562 -16.74 -9.79 10.31
CA ASP A 562 -17.22 -8.79 11.27
C ASP A 562 -16.83 -7.36 10.79
N ARG A 563 -16.91 -6.35 11.68
CA ARG A 563 -16.15 -5.05 11.69
C ARG A 563 -16.85 -3.77 11.24
N ALA A 564 -17.80 -3.29 12.04
CA ALA A 564 -18.09 -1.84 12.16
C ALA A 564 -17.99 -1.31 13.61
N GLN A 565 -17.91 -2.19 14.61
CA GLN A 565 -17.88 -1.84 16.04
C GLN A 565 -16.46 -1.71 16.59
N GLY A 566 -16.16 -0.57 17.23
CA GLY A 566 -15.03 -0.37 18.15
C GLY A 566 -13.64 -0.47 17.52
N LEU A 567 -13.10 0.66 17.05
CA LEU A 567 -11.67 0.83 16.75
C LEU A 567 -10.99 1.59 17.89
N ASP A 568 -10.73 0.89 18.98
CA ASP A 568 -10.07 1.43 20.17
C ASP A 568 -8.61 1.85 19.87
N ARG A 569 -8.17 2.97 20.46
CA ARG A 569 -6.82 3.49 20.29
C ARG A 569 -5.96 3.30 21.56
N PRO A 570 -5.12 2.25 21.64
CA PRO A 570 -4.21 2.04 22.77
C PRO A 570 -3.02 3.02 22.79
N THR A 571 -2.43 3.20 23.97
CA THR A 571 -1.15 3.89 24.14
C THR A 571 0.03 3.00 23.74
N ARG A 572 1.10 3.61 23.19
CA ARG A 572 2.37 2.91 22.97
C ARG A 572 2.95 2.42 24.29
N ASN A 573 3.23 1.12 24.35
CA ASN A 573 3.56 0.37 25.56
C ASN A 573 2.44 0.38 26.63
N ASN A 574 2.39 -0.73 27.38
CA ASN A 574 1.54 -0.93 28.56
C ASN A 574 0.01 -0.83 28.35
N ALA A 575 -0.48 -0.84 27.10
CA ALA A 575 -1.90 -0.99 26.82
C ALA A 575 -2.38 -2.43 27.05
N THR A 576 -3.62 -2.57 27.56
CA THR A 576 -4.35 -3.84 27.59
C THR A 576 -4.43 -4.45 26.19
N ALA A 577 -4.37 -5.78 26.09
CA ALA A 577 -4.46 -6.45 24.79
C ALA A 577 -5.87 -6.33 24.21
N LEU A 578 -5.98 -5.84 22.97
CA LEU A 578 -7.26 -5.51 22.32
C LEU A 578 -7.57 -6.40 21.12
N THR A 579 -8.85 -6.68 20.88
CA THR A 579 -9.32 -7.47 19.73
C THR A 579 -9.28 -6.68 18.41
N ARG A 580 -9.28 -5.35 18.50
CA ARG A 580 -9.18 -4.37 17.42
C ARG A 580 -8.39 -3.19 17.94
N GLY A 581 -7.65 -2.53 17.07
CA GLY A 581 -7.08 -1.24 17.43
C GLY A 581 -6.16 -0.66 16.37
N TRP A 582 -5.72 0.56 16.64
CA TRP A 582 -4.83 1.32 15.78
C TRP A 582 -3.99 2.31 16.59
N ASP A 583 -2.87 2.76 16.05
CA ASP A 583 -2.12 3.91 16.55
C ASP A 583 -1.43 4.64 15.39
N VAL A 584 -1.08 5.90 15.62
CA VAL A 584 -0.36 6.77 14.68
C VAL A 584 0.66 7.62 15.41
N GLY A 585 1.72 8.02 14.72
CA GLY A 585 2.70 8.95 15.28
C GLY A 585 4.04 8.89 14.57
N THR A 586 5.04 9.54 15.16
CA THR A 586 6.41 9.59 14.66
C THR A 586 7.22 8.37 15.13
N LEU A 587 8.19 7.94 14.34
CA LEU A 587 9.27 7.01 14.69
C LEU A 587 10.62 7.72 14.56
N TYR A 588 11.57 7.26 15.36
CA TYR A 588 12.98 7.62 15.34
C TYR A 588 13.84 6.37 15.27
N LYS A 589 15.09 6.49 14.80
CA LYS A 589 16.05 5.38 14.76
C LYS A 589 16.34 4.77 16.15
N THR A 590 16.10 5.53 17.23
CA THR A 590 16.19 5.10 18.64
C THR A 590 15.02 4.26 19.14
N ASP A 591 13.92 4.17 18.38
CA ASP A 591 12.75 3.36 18.75
C ASP A 591 12.92 1.88 18.40
N PHE A 592 14.13 1.48 18.01
CA PHE A 592 14.49 0.12 17.57
C PHE A 592 15.74 -0.38 18.32
N ASP A 593 15.79 -1.67 18.62
CA ASP A 593 16.97 -2.33 19.19
C ASP A 593 18.12 -2.38 18.17
N ALA A 594 19.34 -2.08 18.61
CA ALA A 594 20.50 -1.95 17.72
C ALA A 594 20.96 -3.28 17.08
N SER A 595 20.54 -4.44 17.60
CA SER A 595 20.94 -5.76 17.09
C SER A 595 19.86 -6.40 16.22
N THR A 596 18.66 -6.60 16.77
CA THR A 596 17.52 -7.21 16.08
C THR A 596 16.83 -6.27 15.09
N ARG A 597 16.99 -4.96 15.28
CA ARG A 597 16.23 -3.88 14.64
C ARG A 597 14.71 -3.94 14.86
N ASP A 598 14.22 -4.82 15.72
CA ASP A 598 12.84 -4.84 16.19
C ASP A 598 12.58 -3.59 17.05
N SER A 599 11.34 -3.09 17.06
CA SER A 599 10.94 -1.94 17.87
C SER A 599 11.23 -2.16 19.36
N THR A 600 11.44 -1.09 20.12
CA THR A 600 11.54 -1.14 21.59
C THR A 600 10.17 -1.14 22.28
N PHE A 601 9.09 -0.92 21.50
CA PHE A 601 7.71 -0.97 21.93
C PHE A 601 6.92 -2.14 21.33
N ARG A 602 5.79 -2.51 21.93
CA ARG A 602 4.88 -3.58 21.47
C ARG A 602 3.42 -3.10 21.46
N TYR A 603 2.65 -3.52 20.46
CA TYR A 603 1.19 -3.51 20.52
C TYR A 603 0.68 -4.92 20.84
N HIS A 604 -0.34 -5.02 21.69
CA HIS A 604 -0.86 -6.31 22.15
C HIS A 604 -2.24 -6.58 21.56
N LEU A 605 -2.36 -7.67 20.81
CA LEU A 605 -3.60 -8.14 20.20
C LEU A 605 -4.16 -9.29 21.03
N GLN A 606 -5.45 -9.24 21.36
CA GLN A 606 -6.16 -10.30 22.07
C GLN A 606 -7.14 -11.03 21.17
N VAL A 607 -7.03 -12.35 21.04
CA VAL A 607 -8.11 -13.15 20.43
C VAL A 607 -9.22 -13.37 21.47
N PRO A 608 -10.51 -13.17 21.11
CA PRO A 608 -11.61 -13.40 22.03
C PRO A 608 -11.63 -14.80 22.63
N THR A 609 -12.18 -14.90 23.84
CA THR A 609 -12.72 -16.15 24.38
C THR A 609 -14.25 -16.03 24.38
N PRO A 610 -14.99 -16.91 23.67
CA PRO A 610 -16.44 -16.91 23.71
C PRO A 610 -16.99 -17.04 25.13
N GLY A 611 -17.96 -16.20 25.47
CA GLY A 611 -18.67 -16.28 26.75
C GLY A 611 -19.49 -17.55 26.88
N ARG A 612 -19.91 -17.90 28.10
CA ARG A 612 -20.61 -19.17 28.45
C ARG A 612 -21.88 -19.46 27.63
N PHE A 613 -22.48 -18.44 27.01
CA PHE A 613 -23.70 -18.55 26.19
C PHE A 613 -23.49 -18.22 24.71
N GLN A 614 -22.25 -17.94 24.30
CA GLN A 614 -21.88 -17.87 22.89
C GLN A 614 -21.45 -19.27 22.43
N LEU A 615 -21.76 -19.61 21.18
CA LEU A 615 -21.15 -20.76 20.52
C LEU A 615 -19.61 -20.55 20.44
N PRO A 616 -18.79 -21.60 20.21
CA PRO A 616 -17.37 -21.43 19.96
C PRO A 616 -17.08 -21.17 18.47
N ALA A 617 -16.48 -20.03 18.13
CA ALA A 617 -16.11 -19.73 16.74
C ALA A 617 -15.10 -20.77 16.22
N ARG A 618 -15.29 -21.25 14.97
CA ARG A 618 -14.49 -22.36 14.42
C ARG A 618 -13.05 -21.93 14.10
N ARG A 619 -12.89 -20.69 13.65
CA ARG A 619 -11.61 -20.05 13.34
C ARG A 619 -11.66 -18.60 13.81
N TYR A 620 -10.53 -18.07 14.24
CA TYR A 620 -10.29 -16.63 14.27
C TYR A 620 -9.27 -16.29 13.18
N VAL A 621 -9.50 -15.23 12.42
CA VAL A 621 -8.49 -14.67 11.51
C VAL A 621 -8.05 -13.32 12.07
N ILE A 622 -6.74 -13.18 12.23
CA ILE A 622 -6.08 -11.95 12.59
C ILE A 622 -5.61 -11.30 11.30
N LYS A 623 -5.87 -10.00 11.15
CA LYS A 623 -5.20 -9.16 10.15
C LYS A 623 -4.58 -7.96 10.85
N ALA A 624 -3.35 -7.61 10.47
CA ALA A 624 -2.69 -6.38 10.89
C ALA A 624 -1.98 -5.75 9.70
N ALA A 625 -1.94 -4.42 9.67
CA ALA A 625 -1.25 -3.66 8.65
C ALA A 625 -0.49 -2.46 9.25
N LEU A 626 0.64 -2.15 8.64
CA LEU A 626 1.51 -1.00 8.90
C LEU A 626 1.54 -0.16 7.63
N ALA A 627 1.58 1.17 7.75
CA ALA A 627 1.80 2.08 6.62
C ALA A 627 2.60 3.31 7.08
N TRP A 628 3.47 3.85 6.23
CA TRP A 628 4.35 4.99 6.54
C TRP A 628 4.50 5.99 5.37
N ASP A 629 5.16 7.13 5.62
CA ASP A 629 5.47 8.12 4.58
C ASP A 629 6.73 7.76 3.76
N GLY A 630 6.57 7.69 2.44
CA GLY A 630 7.65 7.94 1.50
C GLY A 630 8.00 9.43 1.45
N LYS A 631 9.27 9.74 1.20
CA LYS A 631 9.80 11.10 1.18
C LYS A 631 10.11 11.53 -0.26
N VAL A 632 9.77 12.77 -0.60
CA VAL A 632 10.22 13.42 -1.84
C VAL A 632 11.66 13.89 -1.63
N THR A 633 12.64 13.30 -2.34
CA THR A 633 14.07 13.39 -1.98
C THR A 633 15.03 13.68 -3.15
N VAL A 634 16.27 13.96 -2.76
CA VAL A 634 17.44 14.18 -3.63
C VAL A 634 18.31 12.92 -3.76
N ASN A 635 18.94 12.74 -4.94
CA ASN A 635 19.96 11.72 -5.16
C ASN A 635 21.37 12.20 -4.73
N ASP A 636 22.38 11.33 -4.85
CA ASP A 636 23.79 11.60 -4.53
C ASP A 636 24.43 12.75 -5.33
N ALA A 637 23.86 13.13 -6.48
CA ALA A 637 24.25 14.33 -7.24
C ALA A 637 23.48 15.59 -6.77
N GLY A 638 22.79 15.50 -5.63
CA GLY A 638 21.94 16.53 -5.03
C GLY A 638 20.58 16.72 -5.69
N THR A 639 20.24 15.93 -6.71
CA THR A 639 19.10 16.21 -7.61
C THR A 639 17.79 15.67 -7.05
N ALA A 640 16.80 16.52 -6.77
CA ALA A 640 15.46 16.12 -6.30
C ALA A 640 14.74 15.35 -7.41
N THR A 641 14.68 14.03 -7.30
CA THR A 641 14.50 13.13 -8.47
C THR A 641 13.20 12.35 -8.46
N ALA A 642 12.70 11.96 -7.28
CA ALA A 642 11.53 11.10 -7.11
C ALA A 642 10.94 11.25 -5.69
N SER A 643 9.74 10.69 -5.50
CA SER A 643 9.34 10.16 -4.20
C SER A 643 10.03 8.80 -3.98
N VAL A 644 10.50 8.53 -2.76
CA VAL A 644 11.23 7.29 -2.41
C VAL A 644 10.89 6.82 -1.00
N LEU A 645 11.06 5.52 -0.76
CA LEU A 645 11.15 4.99 0.60
C LEU A 645 12.55 5.24 1.16
N ALA A 646 12.68 6.26 2.01
CA ALA A 646 13.92 6.56 2.74
C ALA A 646 14.10 5.66 3.99
N ASN A 647 13.05 4.92 4.35
CA ASN A 647 13.08 3.86 5.35
C ASN A 647 12.33 2.64 4.81
N ASP A 648 12.75 1.47 5.26
CA ASP A 648 12.21 0.15 4.92
C ASP A 648 11.86 -0.54 6.25
N LEU A 649 10.58 -0.89 6.42
CA LEU A 649 10.04 -1.43 7.67
C LEU A 649 9.34 -2.78 7.43
N ASP A 650 9.68 -3.81 8.21
CA ASP A 650 8.91 -5.06 8.23
C ASP A 650 7.80 -5.00 9.30
N LEU A 651 6.69 -5.71 9.06
CA LEU A 651 5.67 -6.01 10.06
C LEU A 651 5.81 -7.46 10.54
N VAL A 652 5.99 -7.66 11.84
CA VAL A 652 6.20 -8.97 12.46
C VAL A 652 5.19 -9.18 13.58
N VAL A 653 4.65 -10.40 13.69
CA VAL A 653 3.77 -10.79 14.80
C VAL A 653 4.36 -11.98 15.54
N LEU A 654 4.46 -11.85 16.86
CA LEU A 654 4.97 -12.86 17.77
C LEU A 654 3.83 -13.47 18.62
N LYS A 655 4.02 -14.71 19.04
CA LYS A 655 3.30 -15.32 20.16
C LYS A 655 4.33 -15.96 21.09
N ASP A 656 4.35 -15.52 22.35
CA ASP A 656 5.34 -15.96 23.36
C ASP A 656 6.79 -15.76 22.87
N GLY A 657 7.07 -14.63 22.19
CA GLY A 657 8.35 -14.34 21.55
C GLY A 657 8.65 -15.09 20.24
N VAL A 658 7.79 -16.01 19.79
CA VAL A 658 7.99 -16.80 18.55
C VAL A 658 7.24 -16.17 17.36
N GLN A 659 7.91 -15.97 16.23
CA GLN A 659 7.31 -15.44 14.98
C GLN A 659 6.19 -16.35 14.46
N VAL A 660 4.98 -15.79 14.36
CA VAL A 660 3.74 -16.45 13.87
C VAL A 660 3.12 -15.80 12.63
N ALA A 661 3.57 -14.60 12.27
CA ALA A 661 3.44 -14.04 10.93
C ALA A 661 4.55 -12.99 10.70
N ALA A 662 4.87 -12.72 9.44
CA ALA A 662 5.67 -11.58 9.04
C ALA A 662 5.32 -11.15 7.61
N SER A 663 5.53 -9.87 7.30
CA SER A 663 5.54 -9.30 5.96
C SER A 663 6.69 -8.28 5.90
N ALA A 664 7.47 -8.32 4.82
CA ALA A 664 8.81 -7.75 4.75
C ALA A 664 9.21 -7.46 3.28
N THR A 665 8.41 -6.74 2.53
CA THR A 665 8.78 -6.23 1.20
C THR A 665 9.84 -5.13 1.31
N TYR A 666 10.52 -4.82 0.21
CA TYR A 666 11.52 -3.74 0.12
C TYR A 666 10.91 -2.42 -0.39
N ASP A 667 10.03 -2.52 -1.39
CA ASP A 667 9.59 -1.35 -2.17
C ASP A 667 8.18 -0.83 -1.80
N ASN A 668 7.46 -1.36 -0.80
CA ASN A 668 6.16 -0.81 -0.37
C ASN A 668 6.27 0.13 0.83
N SER A 669 5.42 1.17 0.87
CA SER A 669 5.20 2.03 2.05
C SER A 669 4.20 1.45 3.05
N TYR A 670 3.99 0.13 3.00
CA TYR A 670 3.04 -0.60 3.83
C TYR A 670 3.42 -2.08 3.92
N GLU A 671 2.95 -2.73 4.98
CA GLU A 671 3.10 -4.18 5.20
C GLU A 671 1.80 -4.78 5.75
N ILE A 672 1.44 -6.00 5.34
CA ILE A 672 0.18 -6.65 5.72
C ILE A 672 0.42 -8.10 6.13
N VAL A 673 -0.04 -8.48 7.33
CA VAL A 673 -0.02 -9.87 7.80
C VAL A 673 -1.45 -10.37 8.06
N GLU A 674 -1.74 -11.60 7.63
CA GLU A 674 -3.03 -12.26 7.83
C GLU A 674 -2.81 -13.73 8.21
N PHE A 675 -3.37 -14.19 9.34
CA PHE A 675 -3.09 -15.54 9.87
C PHE A 675 -4.19 -16.06 10.83
N SER A 676 -4.16 -17.37 11.12
CA SER A 676 -5.07 -18.05 12.05
C SER A 676 -4.75 -17.70 13.52
N GLY A 677 -5.70 -17.06 14.21
CA GLY A 677 -5.61 -16.75 15.64
C GLY A 677 -6.06 -17.91 16.54
N ILE A 678 -5.28 -18.20 17.57
CA ILE A 678 -5.62 -19.17 18.62
C ILE A 678 -6.60 -18.50 19.60
N LYS A 679 -7.76 -19.13 19.84
CA LYS A 679 -8.78 -18.68 20.81
C LYS A 679 -8.16 -18.32 22.16
N GLY A 680 -8.47 -17.12 22.66
CA GLY A 680 -7.97 -16.63 23.96
C GLY A 680 -6.48 -16.28 24.03
N ALA A 681 -5.69 -16.48 22.96
CA ALA A 681 -4.29 -16.12 22.96
C ALA A 681 -4.07 -14.61 22.78
N THR A 682 -3.03 -14.10 23.43
CA THR A 682 -2.44 -12.79 23.17
C THR A 682 -1.32 -12.91 22.15
N TYR A 683 -1.16 -11.90 21.30
CA TYR A 683 -0.13 -11.77 20.29
C TYR A 683 0.54 -10.40 20.40
N GLU A 684 1.82 -10.31 20.05
CA GLU A 684 2.59 -9.08 20.04
C GLU A 684 2.84 -8.63 18.60
N ILE A 685 2.50 -7.38 18.27
CA ILE A 685 2.81 -6.78 16.97
C ILE A 685 4.09 -5.93 17.13
N VAL A 686 5.03 -6.13 16.22
CA VAL A 686 6.39 -5.59 16.22
C VAL A 686 6.66 -4.97 14.86
N VAL A 687 7.28 -3.79 14.85
CA VAL A 687 7.81 -3.16 13.63
C VAL A 687 9.32 -3.42 13.61
N ARG A 688 9.89 -3.94 12.52
CA ARG A 688 11.35 -3.99 12.33
C ARG A 688 11.78 -2.85 11.43
N ASN A 689 12.86 -2.17 11.81
CA ASN A 689 13.59 -1.26 10.95
C ASN A 689 14.55 -2.07 10.08
N TRP A 690 14.16 -2.42 8.84
CA TRP A 690 15.07 -3.11 7.94
C TRP A 690 16.16 -2.15 7.44
N ARG A 691 15.77 -0.96 6.95
CA ARG A 691 16.69 0.10 6.49
C ARG A 691 16.25 1.46 7.02
N TRP A 692 17.23 2.26 7.44
CA TRP A 692 17.04 3.66 7.82
C TRP A 692 18.17 4.51 7.24
N ASP A 693 17.86 5.24 6.18
CA ASP A 693 18.85 5.96 5.38
C ASP A 693 19.47 7.15 6.15
N GLU A 694 20.68 7.56 5.76
CA GLU A 694 21.35 8.72 6.37
C GLU A 694 20.61 10.03 6.05
N GLY A 695 20.62 10.95 7.01
CA GLY A 695 19.93 12.23 6.92
C GLY A 695 18.45 12.20 7.33
N VAL A 696 17.82 11.02 7.44
CA VAL A 696 16.44 10.89 7.94
C VAL A 696 16.43 11.02 9.47
N SER A 697 15.81 12.08 9.99
CA SER A 697 15.63 12.27 11.44
C SER A 697 14.44 11.50 11.99
N SER A 698 13.34 11.46 11.24
CA SER A 698 12.06 10.88 11.66
C SER A 698 11.25 10.31 10.49
N LEU A 699 10.28 9.46 10.82
CA LEU A 699 9.30 8.86 9.91
C LEU A 699 7.91 8.93 10.55
N TRP A 700 6.85 9.09 9.77
CA TRP A 700 5.46 9.04 10.23
C TRP A 700 4.83 7.70 9.85
N PHE A 701 4.04 7.13 10.76
CA PHE A 701 3.35 5.87 10.48
C PHE A 701 1.95 5.82 11.08
N GLY A 702 1.15 4.91 10.52
CA GLY A 702 -0.03 4.33 11.14
C GLY A 702 0.10 2.81 11.18
N ILE A 703 -0.49 2.20 12.20
CA ILE A 703 -0.59 0.75 12.34
C ILE A 703 -2.00 0.41 12.82
N ALA A 704 -2.57 -0.69 12.33
CA ALA A 704 -3.88 -1.17 12.76
C ALA A 704 -3.95 -2.71 12.74
N TRP A 705 -4.83 -3.26 13.57
CA TRP A 705 -5.08 -4.70 13.65
C TRP A 705 -6.51 -5.02 14.05
N ASN A 706 -6.96 -6.22 13.70
CA ASN A 706 -8.35 -6.61 13.88
C ASN A 706 -8.52 -8.15 13.87
N VAL A 707 -9.39 -8.65 14.75
CA VAL A 707 -9.78 -10.07 14.84
C VAL A 707 -11.19 -10.28 14.29
N THR A 708 -11.32 -11.28 13.40
CA THR A 708 -12.59 -11.76 12.82
C THR A 708 -12.89 -13.18 13.30
N SER A 709 -14.16 -13.54 13.51
CA SER A 709 -14.58 -14.86 14.03
C SER A 709 -15.56 -15.58 13.11
N TYR A 710 -15.31 -16.86 12.82
CA TYR A 710 -15.98 -17.61 11.74
C TYR A 710 -16.98 -18.65 12.25
N TRP A 711 -18.11 -18.78 11.55
CA TRP A 711 -19.20 -19.71 11.84
C TRP A 711 -19.66 -20.42 10.56
N ASP A 712 -19.52 -21.74 10.50
CA ASP A 712 -19.96 -22.54 9.34
C ASP A 712 -21.47 -22.85 9.42
N PHE A 713 -22.32 -21.83 9.24
CA PHE A 713 -23.76 -22.03 9.11
C PHE A 713 -24.15 -22.39 7.68
N ASN A 714 -23.85 -23.64 7.28
CA ASN A 714 -24.58 -24.30 6.20
C ASN A 714 -26.03 -24.56 6.67
N PHE A 715 -26.87 -23.52 6.63
CA PHE A 715 -28.31 -23.75 6.54
C PHE A 715 -28.57 -24.47 5.22
N PRO A 716 -29.19 -25.66 5.21
CA PRO A 716 -29.72 -26.21 3.97
C PRO A 716 -30.76 -25.23 3.44
N THR A 717 -30.56 -24.72 2.22
CA THR A 717 -31.57 -23.92 1.54
C THR A 717 -32.87 -24.74 1.48
N PRO A 718 -34.02 -24.18 1.92
CA PRO A 718 -35.29 -24.89 1.82
C PRO A 718 -35.60 -25.19 0.35
N VAL A 719 -35.47 -26.46 -0.04
CA VAL A 719 -35.79 -26.91 -1.39
C VAL A 719 -37.30 -26.93 -1.53
N GLY A 720 -37.82 -25.99 -2.31
CA GLY A 720 -39.23 -25.95 -2.72
C GLY A 720 -40.08 -24.98 -1.92
N LEU A 721 -40.33 -23.81 -2.52
CA LEU A 721 -41.68 -23.26 -2.65
C LEU A 721 -41.73 -22.44 -3.96
N GLU A 722 -41.98 -23.16 -5.06
CA GLU A 722 -42.45 -22.55 -6.30
C GLU A 722 -43.93 -22.15 -6.15
N THR A 723 -44.44 -21.35 -7.10
CA THR A 723 -45.83 -20.85 -7.24
C THR A 723 -46.25 -19.79 -6.20
N VAL A 724 -46.97 -18.73 -6.57
CA VAL A 724 -47.53 -18.30 -7.88
C VAL A 724 -47.04 -16.89 -8.21
#